data_AF-Q8XYR0-F1
#
_entry.id   AF-Q8XYR0-F1
#
_cell.length_a   1.000
_cell.length_b   1.000
_cell.length_c   1.000
_cell.angle_alpha   90.00
_cell.angle_beta   90.00
_cell.angle_gamma   90.00
#
_symmetry.space_group_name_H-M   'P 1'
#
loop_
_entity.id
_entity.type
_entity.pdbx_description
1 polymer ?
#
loop_
_entity_poly.entity_id
_entity_poly.type
_entity_poly.pdbx_seq_one_letter_code
_entity_poly.pdbx_strand_id
1 'polypeptide(L)'
;MRNIIGYGGGKGGSSSSTPTEAPDSLHSVAYARVLDLVSEGEIAGLVNGLQSIYLEGTPLANADGTLNFQNVAVDYRPGSQDQEAIPGFPSVESESAVGVELTATMPWVRAIANTQLSAVRVQLSVPALSRADTSSGNINGYRVEYAIDLAVDGGALQQVLATAFDGKTTSKYTRTHRIELPRAKTGWTIRVRRITPNANSGTIADVTRIESIAEVIDAKLRYPNSALIGVRIDARQFSSVPTRSYHLRGRIIRVPSNYDPATRTYTGLWDGTFKVAYSNNPAWVFYDIVLHKRCGLGDRVSADMVDKWALYQIGQYCDELVPDGRGGQEPRFTCNCYLQQRNDAYPVLQDLASVFRGMAYWASSNVVAVADMPASASYLFHPGNVVDGRFTYAGSARRARKTVALVSWNDPGDQYRAKVEHVEDGDGIARYSIQQTEVTAFGCTSQSQAQRVGQWILLTSRLETETVSFKVGLDAAVVMPGAIIEVADPARAGRTNGGRVRSADGRTVVVDRPVVVREGDTLLLNLPDGTAQRRTISRVDGQSLTVSADWSQPVQAEAVWSVESADLKTQLFRVVSVTESDGLTFDISALEYNQSKFSAIDNGTRIEARPVSVLPPSVQPAPTDVTLATYSVVDQGIAITTMMVAWQQAASAVAYTVEWRRDNGEWVTAGRTGSQSLEVRNIYAGTYVARVRAINALDVASLPAYSAETRLTGKTSPPPVVGTLIATAIVFGIRLDWAFPTGPLDVERTELWWSKAPDRASATKLGDFAFPANTHTLMGLAAGATFYFWARLVDKSGNVGAWYPSGNGVLGMSSDRASDILSYMKGQIGKTQLAGDLLSAVDSIDPPMAGSDEDFAGDGTVYAGIVSTQSVLEEANRAIAQQVTTMQATVAQSSAAVQVAQQAVAEQGGRLAAMYTIKTQIAANGRIYLAGIGFGVENDKGVIESQVLIAADRFAVLHPNGNNVFTPFVVQGGQVFMDSAFIADGTITSAKIGDSIQSSNFVAGQTGWRLSKSGLFENNGNGAGGRRVDTSALTQIYDANGTLRVRLGVW
;
A
#
# COMPACT_ATOMS: atom_id res chain seq x y z
N MET A 1 41.63 42.47 6.38
CA MET A 1 41.80 43.65 5.50
C MET A 1 43.13 43.52 4.77
N ARG A 2 43.11 43.71 3.45
CA ARG A 2 44.27 43.65 2.53
C ARG A 2 45.15 44.88 2.71
N ASN A 3 46.48 44.74 2.67
CA ASN A 3 47.38 45.86 2.37
C ASN A 3 48.41 45.45 1.32
N ILE A 4 48.40 46.21 0.22
CA ILE A 4 49.37 46.21 -0.88
C ILE A 4 50.24 47.46 -0.73
N ILE A 5 51.56 47.22 -0.61
CA ILE A 5 52.75 47.85 -1.24
C ILE A 5 52.90 49.39 -1.28
N GLY A 6 54.06 49.84 -0.79
CA GLY A 6 54.80 51.03 -1.27
C GLY A 6 56.30 50.92 -0.94
N TYR A 7 57.14 50.69 -1.96
CA TYR A 7 58.61 50.55 -1.90
C TYR A 7 59.31 51.92 -2.09
N GLY A 8 60.44 52.14 -1.41
CA GLY A 8 61.39 53.23 -1.69
C GLY A 8 62.67 53.03 -0.86
N GLY A 9 63.80 52.76 -1.53
CA GLY A 9 65.00 52.17 -0.92
C GLY A 9 66.09 53.12 -0.43
N GLY A 10 67.07 52.53 0.26
CA GLY A 10 68.47 53.00 0.27
C GLY A 10 69.12 53.28 1.65
N LYS A 11 69.98 52.34 2.07
CA LYS A 11 71.14 52.44 2.99
C LYS A 11 70.90 52.48 4.52
N GLY A 12 71.15 51.32 5.14
CA GLY A 12 72.12 51.16 6.24
C GLY A 12 71.87 51.93 7.54
N GLY A 13 70.80 51.60 8.25
CA GLY A 13 70.60 51.98 9.65
C GLY A 13 70.33 50.73 10.49
N SER A 14 71.06 50.56 11.59
CA SER A 14 70.84 49.51 12.58
C SER A 14 69.39 49.57 13.09
N SER A 15 68.57 48.60 12.71
CA SER A 15 67.17 48.49 13.11
C SER A 15 67.07 48.10 14.60
N SER A 16 66.75 49.06 15.46
CA SER A 16 66.21 48.78 16.78
C SER A 16 64.85 48.10 16.61
N SER A 17 64.70 46.85 17.04
CA SER A 17 63.39 46.19 17.09
C SER A 17 62.50 46.95 18.08
N THR A 18 61.32 47.38 17.63
CA THR A 18 60.29 47.89 18.54
C THR A 18 59.89 46.76 19.50
N PRO A 19 59.96 46.96 20.83
CA PRO A 19 59.52 45.96 21.80
C PRO A 19 58.07 45.53 21.53
N THR A 20 57.81 44.23 21.54
CA THR A 20 56.48 43.64 21.35
C THR A 20 56.01 42.98 22.63
N GLU A 21 54.74 43.23 22.97
CA GLU A 21 54.08 42.61 24.12
C GLU A 21 53.23 41.43 23.66
N ALA A 22 53.46 40.25 24.22
CA ALA A 22 52.63 39.08 23.94
C ALA A 22 51.18 39.32 24.39
N PRO A 23 50.16 38.80 23.68
CA PRO A 23 48.78 38.87 24.14
C PRO A 23 48.59 38.06 25.44
N ASP A 24 47.61 38.44 26.25
CA ASP A 24 47.27 37.71 27.47
C ASP A 24 46.73 36.31 27.10
N SER A 25 47.31 35.26 27.71
CA SER A 25 47.02 33.85 27.40
C SER A 25 46.35 33.09 28.55
N LEU A 26 46.30 33.68 29.75
CA LEU A 26 45.60 33.12 30.91
C LEU A 26 44.19 33.69 31.01
N HIS A 27 43.21 32.86 30.64
CA HIS A 27 41.78 33.14 30.81
C HIS A 27 41.17 32.24 31.88
N SER A 28 40.07 32.67 32.53
CA SER A 28 39.35 31.85 33.53
C SER A 28 38.66 30.66 32.86
N VAL A 29 38.63 29.49 33.51
CA VAL A 29 37.90 28.31 33.04
C VAL A 29 36.63 28.20 33.87
N ALA A 30 35.46 28.22 33.24
CA ALA A 30 34.19 27.88 33.88
C ALA A 30 33.79 26.46 33.50
N TYR A 31 33.17 25.71 34.41
CA TYR A 31 32.66 24.37 34.14
C TYR A 31 31.14 24.36 34.24
N ALA A 32 30.47 23.79 33.24
CA ALA A 32 29.06 23.42 33.34
C ALA A 32 28.96 22.06 34.04
N ARG A 33 27.98 21.91 34.93
CA ARG A 33 27.65 20.65 35.61
C ARG A 33 26.19 20.33 35.34
N VAL A 34 25.93 19.16 34.78
CA VAL A 34 24.58 18.69 34.45
C VAL A 34 24.39 17.32 35.09
N LEU A 35 23.21 17.11 35.68
CA LEU A 35 22.80 15.83 36.24
C LEU A 35 21.55 15.37 35.49
N ASP A 36 21.66 14.29 34.74
CA ASP A 36 20.59 13.74 33.93
C ASP A 36 20.01 12.48 34.59
N LEU A 37 18.69 12.46 34.79
CA LEU A 37 17.94 11.26 35.17
C LEU A 37 17.62 10.46 33.91
N VAL A 38 18.23 9.29 33.77
CA VAL A 38 18.10 8.47 32.56
C VAL A 38 17.09 7.33 32.70
N SER A 39 16.80 6.88 33.93
CA SER A 39 15.78 5.87 34.17
C SER A 39 15.30 5.86 35.62
N GLU A 40 14.04 5.46 35.79
CA GLU A 40 13.46 5.11 37.08
C GLU A 40 13.54 3.60 37.27
N GLY A 41 14.45 3.15 38.14
CA GLY A 41 14.83 1.76 38.37
C GLY A 41 16.29 1.48 38.00
N GLU A 42 16.82 0.35 38.49
CA GLU A 42 18.17 -0.09 38.17
C GLU A 42 18.29 -0.49 36.70
N ILE A 43 19.31 -0.01 36.00
CA ILE A 43 19.60 -0.32 34.60
C ILE A 43 20.86 -1.17 34.47
N ALA A 44 20.94 -1.96 33.39
CA ALA A 44 22.17 -2.71 33.08
C ALA A 44 23.34 -1.78 32.72
N GLY A 45 23.05 -0.58 32.19
CA GLY A 45 24.00 0.52 32.08
C GLY A 45 24.52 0.81 30.68
N LEU A 46 25.63 1.55 30.61
CA LEU A 46 26.23 1.99 29.35
C LEU A 46 26.67 0.79 28.49
N VAL A 47 26.29 0.80 27.21
CA VAL A 47 26.58 -0.32 26.29
C VAL A 47 28.09 -0.51 26.08
N ASN A 48 28.83 0.59 25.87
CA ASN A 48 30.25 0.64 25.54
C ASN A 48 31.00 1.68 26.40
N GLY A 49 30.66 1.80 27.69
CA GLY A 49 31.30 2.75 28.61
C GLY A 49 31.19 4.21 28.12
N LEU A 50 32.29 4.96 28.14
CA LEU A 50 32.30 6.38 27.74
C LEU A 50 31.97 6.60 26.24
N GLN A 51 32.13 5.59 25.37
CA GLN A 51 31.72 5.69 23.97
C GLN A 51 30.20 5.82 23.81
N SER A 52 29.45 5.39 24.82
CA SER A 52 27.99 5.47 24.85
C SER A 52 27.45 6.84 25.26
N ILE A 53 28.31 7.82 25.54
CA ILE A 53 27.92 9.17 25.92
C ILE A 53 28.26 10.11 24.79
N TYR A 54 27.26 10.84 24.28
CA TYR A 54 27.43 11.74 23.15
C TYR A 54 27.16 13.18 23.59
N LEU A 55 28.04 14.09 23.17
CA LEU A 55 27.89 15.54 23.32
C LEU A 55 27.78 16.15 21.92
N GLU A 56 26.67 16.83 21.63
CA GLU A 56 26.35 17.34 20.28
C GLU A 56 26.48 16.25 19.18
N GLY A 57 26.05 15.02 19.50
CA GLY A 57 26.10 13.87 18.60
C GLY A 57 27.47 13.23 18.41
N THR A 58 28.54 13.77 19.03
CA THR A 58 29.90 13.20 18.98
C THR A 58 30.16 12.34 20.22
N PRO A 59 30.64 11.09 20.08
CA PRO A 59 30.93 10.23 21.23
C PRO A 59 32.04 10.83 22.09
N LEU A 60 31.95 10.67 23.40
CA LEU A 60 32.92 11.22 24.35
C LEU A 60 34.29 10.54 24.23
N ALA A 61 34.29 9.23 23.99
CA ALA A 61 35.48 8.43 23.72
C ALA A 61 35.38 7.74 22.36
N ASN A 62 36.51 7.57 21.69
CA ASN A 62 36.64 6.76 20.48
C ASN A 62 36.82 5.28 20.81
N ALA A 63 36.77 4.43 19.79
CA ALA A 63 36.97 2.98 19.92
C ALA A 63 38.32 2.61 20.55
N ASP A 64 39.35 3.45 20.35
CA ASP A 64 40.70 3.29 20.89
C ASP A 64 40.88 3.85 22.32
N GLY A 65 39.81 4.42 22.91
CA GLY A 65 39.81 5.01 24.24
C GLY A 65 40.27 6.47 24.31
N THR A 66 40.63 7.09 23.18
CA THR A 66 40.96 8.52 23.14
C THR A 66 39.71 9.37 23.36
N LEU A 67 39.82 10.47 24.11
CA LEU A 67 38.69 11.36 24.39
C LEU A 67 38.60 12.45 23.31
N ASN A 68 37.38 12.68 22.80
CA ASN A 68 37.11 13.73 21.82
C ASN A 68 37.00 15.14 22.45
N PHE A 69 36.82 15.19 23.78
CA PHE A 69 36.68 16.42 24.55
C PHE A 69 37.70 16.47 25.69
N GLN A 70 38.17 17.67 26.04
CA GLN A 70 39.19 17.87 27.06
C GLN A 70 38.52 18.34 28.35
N ASN A 71 39.09 17.97 29.50
CA ASN A 71 38.58 18.38 30.81
C ASN A 71 37.11 17.99 31.08
N VAL A 72 36.60 16.94 30.43
CA VAL A 72 35.28 16.36 30.71
C VAL A 72 35.41 15.30 31.80
N ALA A 73 34.56 15.38 32.81
CA ALA A 73 34.41 14.35 33.83
C ALA A 73 32.98 13.83 33.84
N VAL A 74 32.82 12.51 33.88
CA VAL A 74 31.53 11.84 33.94
C VAL A 74 31.48 10.99 35.19
N ASP A 75 30.35 11.04 35.89
CA ASP A 75 30.02 10.07 36.93
C ASP A 75 28.68 9.39 36.58
N TYR A 76 28.61 8.08 36.83
CA TYR A 76 27.47 7.24 36.44
C TYR A 76 26.97 6.44 37.64
N ARG A 77 25.63 6.40 37.78
CA ARG A 77 24.94 5.61 38.79
C ARG A 77 23.89 4.73 38.12
N PRO A 78 23.98 3.39 38.26
CA PRO A 78 23.06 2.47 37.60
C PRO A 78 21.64 2.47 38.17
N GLY A 79 21.40 3.16 39.30
CA GLY A 79 20.09 3.15 39.94
C GLY A 79 19.92 2.01 40.95
N SER A 80 20.98 1.45 41.53
CA SER A 80 20.83 0.43 42.57
C SER A 80 20.28 1.02 43.88
N GLN A 81 19.70 0.16 44.73
CA GLN A 81 19.13 0.58 46.02
C GLN A 81 20.18 1.23 46.94
N ASP A 82 21.39 0.67 46.98
CA ASP A 82 22.48 1.08 47.89
C ASP A 82 23.47 2.07 47.24
N GLN A 83 23.09 2.73 46.15
CA GLN A 83 24.01 3.57 45.39
C GLN A 83 24.47 4.82 46.14
N GLU A 84 25.73 5.19 45.91
CA GLU A 84 26.37 6.36 46.50
C GLU A 84 25.93 7.67 45.82
N ALA A 85 26.04 8.79 46.54
CA ALA A 85 25.77 10.11 45.96
C ALA A 85 26.78 10.44 44.84
N ILE A 86 26.37 11.27 43.87
CA ILE A 86 27.29 11.80 42.86
C ILE A 86 28.00 13.02 43.44
N PRO A 87 29.35 13.03 43.51
CA PRO A 87 30.09 14.18 44.04
C PRO A 87 29.82 15.46 43.23
N GLY A 88 29.64 16.59 43.92
CA GLY A 88 29.60 17.90 43.28
C GLY A 88 28.23 18.43 42.82
N PHE A 89 27.12 17.80 43.22
CA PHE A 89 25.74 18.24 42.96
C PHE A 89 24.86 18.10 44.22
N PRO A 90 23.99 19.08 44.55
CA PRO A 90 24.26 20.50 44.88
C PRO A 90 25.02 20.66 46.21
N SER A 91 25.67 21.81 46.46
CA SER A 91 26.50 22.02 47.66
C SER A 91 26.18 23.30 48.41
N VAL A 92 26.27 23.25 49.75
CA VAL A 92 26.33 24.44 50.61
C VAL A 92 27.80 24.81 50.78
N GLU A 93 28.11 26.08 50.48
CA GLU A 93 29.48 26.60 50.50
C GLU A 93 29.61 27.65 51.61
N SER A 94 30.63 27.50 52.45
CA SER A 94 31.04 28.52 53.42
C SER A 94 32.43 28.98 53.04
N GLU A 95 32.53 30.17 52.45
CA GLU A 95 33.80 30.75 51.99
C GLU A 95 34.49 31.53 53.11
N SER A 96 35.78 31.29 53.30
CA SER A 96 36.65 32.09 54.15
C SER A 96 37.77 32.73 53.33
N ALA A 97 37.85 34.06 53.39
CA ALA A 97 38.93 34.81 52.76
C ALA A 97 40.25 34.54 53.50
N VAL A 98 41.31 34.26 52.75
CA VAL A 98 42.65 33.97 53.27
C VAL A 98 43.58 35.15 52.97
N GLY A 99 43.70 35.54 51.68
CA GLY A 99 44.47 36.71 51.25
C GLY A 99 45.99 36.64 51.49
N VAL A 100 46.59 35.45 51.55
CA VAL A 100 48.02 35.26 51.87
C VAL A 100 48.85 35.10 50.60
N GLU A 101 50.01 35.73 50.53
CA GLU A 101 50.99 35.50 49.46
C GLU A 101 51.70 34.15 49.65
N LEU A 102 51.77 33.36 48.58
CA LEU A 102 52.41 32.06 48.56
C LEU A 102 53.83 32.18 48.00
N THR A 103 54.82 31.99 48.87
CA THR A 103 56.25 32.00 48.50
C THR A 103 56.82 30.58 48.51
N ALA A 104 57.94 30.36 47.82
CA ALA A 104 58.60 29.05 47.78
C ALA A 104 59.13 28.60 49.15
N THR A 105 59.40 29.54 50.07
CA THR A 105 59.93 29.26 51.41
C THR A 105 58.85 29.14 52.49
N MET A 106 57.66 29.70 52.27
CA MET A 106 56.56 29.67 53.24
C MET A 106 55.33 28.97 52.63
N PRO A 107 55.11 27.68 52.93
CA PRO A 107 53.90 26.98 52.53
C PRO A 107 52.70 27.42 53.38
N TRP A 108 51.52 27.43 52.79
CA TRP A 108 50.29 27.69 53.53
C TRP A 108 49.67 26.37 54.01
N VAL A 109 49.39 26.26 55.30
CA VAL A 109 48.83 25.05 55.91
C VAL A 109 47.53 25.39 56.65
N ARG A 110 46.50 24.58 56.46
CA ARG A 110 45.20 24.71 57.12
C ARG A 110 44.71 23.36 57.63
N ALA A 111 44.42 23.27 58.94
CA ALA A 111 43.73 22.14 59.53
C ALA A 111 42.20 22.34 59.43
N ILE A 112 41.48 21.26 59.15
CA ILE A 112 40.05 21.23 58.91
C ILE A 112 39.46 20.13 59.79
N ALA A 113 38.73 20.51 60.83
CA ALA A 113 38.20 19.59 61.84
C ALA A 113 36.76 19.11 61.55
N ASN A 114 36.02 19.79 60.68
CA ASN A 114 34.64 19.43 60.36
C ASN A 114 34.61 18.19 59.44
N THR A 115 34.49 16.99 60.01
CA THR A 115 34.46 15.72 59.26
C THR A 115 33.22 15.54 58.36
N GLN A 116 32.25 16.47 58.39
CA GLN A 116 31.09 16.43 57.50
C GLN A 116 31.36 17.01 56.11
N LEU A 117 32.49 17.69 55.89
CA LEU A 117 32.85 18.26 54.60
C LEU A 117 33.05 17.16 53.55
N SER A 118 32.61 17.45 52.31
CA SER A 118 32.83 16.59 51.15
C SER A 118 34.08 17.00 50.37
N ALA A 119 34.34 18.30 50.31
CA ALA A 119 35.50 18.85 49.61
C ALA A 119 35.91 20.20 50.24
N VAL A 120 37.09 20.69 49.89
CA VAL A 120 37.38 22.12 49.95
C VAL A 120 37.64 22.69 48.57
N ARG A 121 37.36 23.97 48.39
CA ARG A 121 37.84 24.72 47.22
C ARG A 121 38.91 25.70 47.64
N VAL A 122 40.11 25.54 47.09
CA VAL A 122 41.23 26.47 47.29
C VAL A 122 41.32 27.37 46.07
N GLN A 123 41.14 28.67 46.27
CA GLN A 123 41.28 29.67 45.21
C GLN A 123 42.66 30.31 45.28
N LEU A 124 43.43 30.16 44.21
CA LEU A 124 44.70 30.84 44.00
C LEU A 124 44.54 31.97 42.99
N SER A 125 45.40 32.98 43.06
CA SER A 125 45.44 34.05 42.07
C SER A 125 46.87 34.47 41.74
N VAL A 126 47.00 35.07 40.55
CA VAL A 126 48.16 35.88 40.17
C VAL A 126 47.63 37.26 39.75
N PRO A 127 48.00 38.36 40.43
CA PRO A 127 47.56 39.71 40.06
C PRO A 127 48.01 40.13 38.66
N ALA A 128 49.19 39.69 38.26
CA ALA A 128 49.75 39.76 36.91
C ALA A 128 50.79 38.64 36.78
N LEU A 129 51.00 38.13 35.57
CA LEU A 129 52.02 37.12 35.27
C LEU A 129 52.70 37.50 33.96
N SER A 130 53.97 37.86 34.00
CA SER A 130 54.74 38.24 32.80
C SER A 130 56.24 38.26 33.07
N ARG A 131 57.03 38.19 32.00
CA ARG A 131 58.48 38.34 32.02
C ARG A 131 58.92 39.29 30.92
N ALA A 132 59.56 40.39 31.31
CA ALA A 132 60.25 41.30 30.41
C ALA A 132 61.65 40.77 30.10
N ASP A 133 61.95 40.62 28.82
CA ASP A 133 63.29 40.33 28.33
C ASP A 133 64.11 41.62 28.27
N THR A 134 65.13 41.73 29.11
CA THR A 134 65.97 42.92 29.25
C THR A 134 66.89 43.16 28.05
N SER A 135 67.03 42.19 27.14
CA SER A 135 67.87 42.30 25.94
C SER A 135 67.08 42.76 24.70
N SER A 136 65.79 42.40 24.61
CA SER A 136 64.92 42.69 23.46
C SER A 136 63.79 43.67 23.78
N GLY A 137 63.51 43.95 25.06
CA GLY A 137 62.39 44.77 25.52
C GLY A 137 61.03 44.04 25.47
N ASN A 138 60.98 42.82 24.94
CA ASN A 138 59.73 42.07 24.76
C ASN A 138 59.14 41.58 26.08
N ILE A 139 57.81 41.57 26.19
CA ILE A 139 57.10 41.03 27.37
C ILE A 139 56.44 39.70 26.98
N ASN A 140 56.91 38.60 27.58
CA ASN A 140 56.45 37.25 27.35
C ASN A 140 55.71 36.68 28.59
N GLY A 141 55.09 35.51 28.44
CA GLY A 141 54.51 34.78 29.57
C GLY A 141 55.56 34.27 30.55
N TYR A 142 55.12 33.95 31.77
CA TYR A 142 55.94 33.35 32.82
C TYR A 142 55.24 32.12 33.41
N ARG A 143 56.00 31.22 34.04
CA ARG A 143 55.49 29.96 34.59
C ARG A 143 55.80 29.85 36.08
N VAL A 144 54.77 29.63 36.89
CA VAL A 144 54.86 29.41 38.34
C VAL A 144 54.14 28.10 38.70
N GLU A 145 54.92 27.13 39.17
CA GLU A 145 54.45 25.81 39.57
C GLU A 145 54.09 25.78 41.06
N TYR A 146 53.01 25.08 41.41
CA TYR A 146 52.53 24.89 42.78
C TYR A 146 51.89 23.51 42.97
N ALA A 147 51.85 23.06 44.23
CA ALA A 147 51.26 21.78 44.62
C ALA A 147 50.32 21.95 45.83
N ILE A 148 49.32 21.09 45.91
CA ILE A 148 48.43 20.95 47.07
C ILE A 148 48.60 19.53 47.62
N ASP A 149 48.91 19.44 48.91
CA ASP A 149 49.02 18.19 49.65
C ASP A 149 47.87 18.06 50.66
N LEU A 150 47.44 16.83 50.92
CA LEU A 150 46.38 16.46 51.84
C LEU A 150 46.88 15.41 52.84
N ALA A 151 46.59 15.60 54.11
CA ALA A 151 46.75 14.59 55.16
C ALA A 151 45.38 14.27 55.76
N VAL A 152 45.14 12.98 56.04
CA VAL A 152 43.89 12.46 56.62
C VAL A 152 44.21 11.92 58.02
N ASP A 153 43.43 12.29 59.02
CA ASP A 153 43.54 11.77 60.38
C ASP A 153 44.93 11.85 61.03
N GLY A 154 45.64 12.96 60.79
CA GLY A 154 47.00 13.16 61.31
C GLY A 154 48.08 12.32 60.63
N GLY A 155 47.75 11.66 59.50
CA GLY A 155 48.70 10.93 58.67
C GLY A 155 49.68 11.83 57.90
N ALA A 156 50.53 11.21 57.08
CA ALA A 156 51.49 11.94 56.25
C ALA A 156 50.79 12.79 55.16
N LEU A 157 51.36 13.97 54.86
CA LEU A 157 50.90 14.81 53.75
C LEU A 157 51.25 14.14 52.42
N GLN A 158 50.22 13.86 51.62
CA GLN A 158 50.34 13.31 50.27
C GLN A 158 49.96 14.37 49.24
N GLN A 159 50.74 14.49 48.16
CA GLN A 159 50.43 15.42 47.07
C GLN A 159 49.17 14.96 46.32
N VAL A 160 48.11 15.76 46.36
CA VAL A 160 46.83 15.50 45.66
C VAL A 160 46.67 16.31 44.38
N LEU A 161 47.43 17.39 44.22
CA LEU A 161 47.45 18.21 43.02
C LEU A 161 48.87 18.78 42.78
N ALA A 162 49.32 18.77 41.53
CA ALA A 162 50.48 19.54 41.06
C ALA A 162 50.14 20.19 39.72
N THR A 163 50.29 21.51 39.63
CA THR A 163 49.90 22.30 38.44
C THR A 163 50.70 23.61 38.40
N ALA A 164 50.54 24.40 37.33
CA ALA A 164 51.19 25.70 37.18
C ALA A 164 50.21 26.80 36.74
N PHE A 165 50.56 28.05 37.03
CA PHE A 165 50.18 29.19 36.21
C PHE A 165 51.21 29.31 35.09
N ASP A 166 50.78 29.24 33.83
CA ASP A 166 51.69 29.21 32.67
C ASP A 166 51.12 30.09 31.56
N GLY A 167 51.72 31.28 31.37
CA GLY A 167 51.26 32.22 30.36
C GLY A 167 51.47 33.68 30.75
N LYS A 168 50.80 34.59 30.02
CA LYS A 168 50.81 36.02 30.30
C LYS A 168 49.44 36.50 30.76
N THR A 169 49.40 37.34 31.78
CA THR A 169 48.22 38.13 32.11
C THR A 169 48.60 39.47 32.71
N THR A 170 47.90 40.53 32.31
CA THR A 170 48.04 41.90 32.84
C THR A 170 46.99 42.24 33.89
N SER A 171 46.04 41.33 34.13
CA SER A 171 44.94 41.50 35.08
C SER A 171 44.86 40.32 36.06
N LYS A 172 44.16 40.52 37.18
CA LYS A 172 44.06 39.49 38.23
C LYS A 172 43.43 38.22 37.65
N TYR A 173 44.24 37.17 37.55
CA TYR A 173 43.80 35.85 37.14
C TYR A 173 43.58 34.97 38.37
N THR A 174 42.43 34.30 38.45
CA THR A 174 42.10 33.41 39.55
C THR A 174 41.90 31.98 39.04
N ARG A 175 42.26 31.01 39.88
CA ARG A 175 42.07 29.58 39.59
C ARG A 175 41.65 28.87 40.88
N THR A 176 40.50 28.22 40.82
CA THR A 176 39.92 27.50 41.97
C THR A 176 40.06 26.01 41.77
N HIS A 177 40.61 25.33 42.77
CA HIS A 177 40.77 23.87 42.80
C HIS A 177 39.87 23.27 43.87
N ARG A 178 38.97 22.37 43.46
CA ARG A 178 38.19 21.55 44.38
C ARG A 178 38.98 20.30 44.73
N ILE A 179 39.28 20.10 46.00
CA ILE A 179 39.99 18.94 46.54
C ILE A 179 38.97 18.09 47.30
N GLU A 180 38.68 16.89 46.80
CA GLU A 180 37.79 15.94 47.46
C GLU A 180 38.41 15.43 48.75
N LEU A 181 37.60 15.35 49.80
CA LEU A 181 38.04 14.94 51.13
C LEU A 181 37.60 13.49 51.40
N PRO A 182 38.54 12.52 51.52
CA PRO A 182 38.21 11.14 51.84
C PRO A 182 37.72 11.02 53.29
N ARG A 183 36.90 10.02 53.62
CA ARG A 183 36.33 9.86 54.98
C ARG A 183 37.40 9.94 56.09
N ALA A 184 37.22 10.85 57.04
CA ALA A 184 38.12 11.06 58.18
C ALA A 184 37.37 10.92 59.52
N LYS A 185 38.09 10.55 60.59
CA LYS A 185 37.56 10.47 61.97
C LYS A 185 37.82 11.74 62.79
N THR A 186 38.94 12.41 62.53
CA THR A 186 39.44 13.59 63.26
C THR A 186 39.53 14.82 62.38
N GLY A 187 39.75 14.65 61.07
CA GLY A 187 39.75 15.75 60.10
C GLY A 187 40.88 15.63 59.07
N TRP A 188 41.13 16.74 58.37
CA TRP A 188 42.14 16.84 57.32
C TRP A 188 43.11 17.99 57.57
N THR A 189 44.30 17.90 56.99
CA THR A 189 45.23 19.03 56.88
C THR A 189 45.59 19.24 55.44
N ILE A 190 45.42 20.47 54.95
CA ILE A 190 45.75 20.87 53.58
C ILE A 190 46.96 21.77 53.60
N ARG A 191 47.92 21.48 52.72
CA ARG A 191 49.12 22.28 52.52
C ARG A 191 49.23 22.72 51.07
N VAL A 192 49.32 24.01 50.81
CA VAL A 192 49.60 24.58 49.49
C VAL A 192 51.05 25.06 49.47
N ARG A 193 51.81 24.65 48.46
CA ARG A 193 53.22 24.98 48.30
C ARG A 193 53.49 25.52 46.92
N ARG A 194 54.26 26.60 46.83
CA ARG A 194 54.86 27.05 45.57
C ARG A 194 56.15 26.26 45.33
N ILE A 195 56.32 25.73 44.12
CA ILE A 195 57.47 24.91 43.72
C ILE A 195 58.52 25.76 43.01
N THR A 196 58.08 26.66 42.11
CA THR A 196 59.00 27.58 41.43
C THR A 196 59.51 28.65 42.41
N PRO A 197 60.83 28.88 42.55
CA PRO A 197 61.35 29.96 43.39
C PRO A 197 60.75 31.33 43.04
N ASN A 198 60.62 32.23 44.02
CA ASN A 198 60.22 33.62 43.79
C ASN A 198 61.30 34.31 42.94
N ALA A 199 60.90 34.99 41.85
CA ALA A 199 61.83 35.63 40.93
C ALA A 199 62.50 36.87 41.54
N ASN A 200 61.83 37.57 42.46
CA ASN A 200 62.32 38.76 43.17
C ASN A 200 62.92 39.83 42.23
N SER A 201 62.31 40.04 41.06
CA SER A 201 62.81 40.94 40.02
C SER A 201 61.74 41.94 39.59
N GLY A 202 62.14 43.19 39.32
CA GLY A 202 61.26 44.18 38.69
C GLY A 202 60.90 43.86 37.22
N THR A 203 61.56 42.87 36.62
CA THR A 203 61.32 42.42 35.23
C THR A 203 60.44 41.18 35.14
N ILE A 204 60.06 40.56 36.26
CA ILE A 204 59.19 39.37 36.31
C ILE A 204 58.06 39.62 37.30
N ALA A 205 56.82 39.59 36.82
CA ALA A 205 55.65 39.56 37.67
C ALA A 205 55.27 38.09 37.92
N ASP A 206 55.43 37.61 39.16
CA ASP A 206 55.18 36.21 39.54
C ASP A 206 54.53 36.05 40.93
N VAL A 207 53.93 37.13 41.44
CA VAL A 207 53.25 37.14 42.74
C VAL A 207 52.07 36.18 42.69
N THR A 208 52.09 35.16 43.55
CA THR A 208 51.01 34.17 43.66
C THR A 208 50.35 34.30 45.02
N ARG A 209 49.02 34.33 45.08
CA ARG A 209 48.25 34.45 46.31
C ARG A 209 47.28 33.30 46.49
N ILE A 210 46.96 32.99 47.74
CA ILE A 210 45.80 32.19 48.13
C ILE A 210 44.71 33.18 48.53
N GLU A 211 43.66 33.25 47.73
CA GLU A 211 42.56 34.20 47.90
C GLU A 211 41.60 33.72 48.98
N SER A 212 41.11 32.49 48.85
CA SER A 212 40.11 31.94 49.74
C SER A 212 40.19 30.41 49.82
N ILE A 213 39.65 29.89 50.91
CA ILE A 213 39.28 28.49 51.03
C ILE A 213 37.79 28.41 51.36
N ALA A 214 37.04 27.69 50.54
CA ALA A 214 35.64 27.39 50.80
C ALA A 214 35.49 25.95 51.28
N GLU A 215 34.85 25.80 52.44
CA GLU A 215 34.41 24.51 52.95
C GLU A 215 33.13 24.10 52.22
N VAL A 216 33.13 22.93 51.58
CA VAL A 216 32.02 22.48 50.74
C VAL A 216 31.37 21.26 51.37
N ILE A 217 30.11 21.41 51.76
CA ILE A 217 29.24 20.29 52.14
C ILE A 217 28.34 20.04 50.94
N ASP A 218 28.62 18.96 50.21
CA ASP A 218 27.66 18.50 49.20
C ASP A 218 26.40 18.00 49.93
N ALA A 219 25.23 18.35 49.42
CA ALA A 219 24.00 17.67 49.79
C ALA A 219 24.14 16.22 49.30
N LYS A 220 24.38 15.29 50.23
CA LYS A 220 24.56 13.85 49.95
C LYS A 220 23.21 13.19 49.65
N LEU A 221 22.52 13.70 48.63
CA LEU A 221 21.28 13.15 48.12
C LEU A 221 21.63 11.88 47.35
N ARG A 222 21.43 10.74 48.02
CA ARG A 222 21.33 9.46 47.34
C ARG A 222 19.96 9.43 46.68
N TYR A 223 19.90 9.02 45.41
CA TYR A 223 18.64 8.84 44.68
C TYR A 223 18.38 7.35 44.43
N PRO A 224 18.09 6.51 45.46
CA PRO A 224 17.89 5.07 45.25
C PRO A 224 16.86 4.76 44.16
N ASN A 225 17.14 3.71 43.37
CA ASN A 225 16.29 3.29 42.26
C ASN A 225 16.06 4.36 41.19
N SER A 226 17.02 5.27 41.01
CA SER A 226 17.02 6.25 39.91
C SER A 226 18.41 6.24 39.27
N ALA A 227 18.49 5.88 37.99
CA ALA A 227 19.73 5.85 37.24
C ALA A 227 20.11 7.27 36.78
N LEU A 228 21.34 7.69 37.07
CA LEU A 228 21.80 9.06 36.90
C LEU A 228 23.12 9.11 36.15
N ILE A 229 23.28 10.15 35.31
CA ILE A 229 24.55 10.50 34.68
C ILE A 229 24.88 11.96 35.03
N GLY A 230 25.96 12.15 35.78
CA GLY A 230 26.53 13.47 36.05
C GLY A 230 27.61 13.79 35.03
N VAL A 231 27.50 14.90 34.31
CA VAL A 231 28.51 15.35 33.35
C VAL A 231 29.02 16.72 33.75
N ARG A 232 30.35 16.85 33.84
CA ARG A 232 31.06 18.11 34.02
C ARG A 232 31.84 18.43 32.75
N ILE A 233 31.59 19.60 32.17
CA ILE A 233 32.10 20.00 30.85
C ILE A 233 32.79 21.37 30.95
N ASP A 234 33.89 21.55 30.24
CA ASP A 234 34.58 22.84 30.11
C ASP A 234 33.77 23.79 29.22
N ALA A 235 33.37 24.94 29.76
CA ALA A 235 32.55 25.93 29.06
C ALA A 235 33.28 26.61 27.89
N ARG A 236 34.60 26.42 27.72
CA ARG A 236 35.30 26.93 26.52
C ARG A 236 35.06 26.10 25.29
N GLN A 237 34.76 24.81 25.46
CA GLN A 237 34.56 23.89 24.34
C GLN A 237 33.17 24.05 23.72
N PHE A 238 32.24 24.70 24.42
CA PHE A 238 30.84 24.83 24.00
C PHE A 238 30.30 26.23 24.28
N SER A 239 29.63 26.83 23.30
CA SER A 239 28.99 28.15 23.45
C SER A 239 27.74 28.13 24.36
N SER A 240 27.17 26.95 24.58
CA SER A 240 26.01 26.70 25.46
C SER A 240 26.11 25.28 26.04
N VAL A 241 25.18 24.89 26.94
CA VAL A 241 25.21 23.55 27.54
C VAL A 241 24.89 22.49 26.46
N PRO A 242 25.84 21.62 26.08
CA PRO A 242 25.75 20.82 24.86
C PRO A 242 24.74 19.68 24.98
N THR A 243 23.92 19.46 23.95
CA THR A 243 22.94 18.36 23.91
C THR A 243 23.60 17.02 24.22
N ARG A 244 23.03 16.28 25.19
CA ARG A 244 23.55 14.99 25.65
C ARG A 244 22.62 13.87 25.21
N SER A 245 23.20 12.76 24.73
CA SER A 245 22.45 11.53 24.48
C SER A 245 23.27 10.33 24.96
N TYR A 246 22.56 9.26 25.33
CA TYR A 246 23.14 8.11 26.03
C TYR A 246 22.68 6.81 25.38
N HIS A 247 23.63 5.95 25.01
CA HIS A 247 23.34 4.59 24.54
C HIS A 247 23.39 3.62 25.70
N LEU A 248 22.21 3.23 26.19
CA LEU A 248 22.04 2.47 27.43
C LEU A 248 21.37 1.13 27.15
N ARG A 249 21.80 0.10 27.90
CA ARG A 249 20.94 -1.05 28.19
C ARG A 249 19.92 -0.61 29.24
N GLY A 250 18.66 -0.87 28.96
CA GLY A 250 17.53 -0.49 29.80
C GLY A 250 17.49 -1.16 31.18
N ARG A 251 16.31 -1.11 31.80
CA ARG A 251 16.08 -1.58 33.17
C ARG A 251 16.36 -3.08 33.33
N ILE A 252 16.87 -3.45 34.50
CA ILE A 252 16.90 -4.83 34.96
C ILE A 252 15.49 -5.18 35.41
N ILE A 253 14.90 -6.21 34.80
CA ILE A 253 13.50 -6.59 34.97
C ILE A 253 13.38 -8.02 35.49
N ARG A 254 12.17 -8.38 35.92
CA ARG A 254 11.85 -9.76 36.31
C ARG A 254 11.64 -10.60 35.06
N VAL A 255 12.39 -11.69 34.97
CA VAL A 255 12.28 -12.70 33.91
C VAL A 255 12.16 -14.10 34.51
N PRO A 256 11.62 -15.11 33.78
CA PRO A 256 11.53 -16.47 34.28
C PRO A 256 12.87 -17.00 34.78
N SER A 257 12.83 -17.77 35.86
CA SER A 257 14.01 -18.41 36.46
C SER A 257 14.78 -19.26 35.43
N ASN A 258 14.06 -19.94 34.54
CA ASN A 258 14.60 -20.83 33.51
C ASN A 258 14.98 -20.15 32.18
N TYR A 259 14.83 -18.83 32.07
CA TYR A 259 15.14 -18.06 30.86
C TYR A 259 16.52 -17.43 30.93
N ASP A 260 17.33 -17.54 29.89
CA ASP A 260 18.58 -16.78 29.73
C ASP A 260 18.38 -15.65 28.70
N PRO A 261 18.30 -14.38 29.13
CA PRO A 261 18.12 -13.25 28.22
C PRO A 261 19.25 -13.00 27.23
N ALA A 262 20.48 -13.45 27.52
CA ALA A 262 21.62 -13.22 26.65
C ALA A 262 21.58 -14.15 25.45
N THR A 263 21.27 -15.43 25.68
CA THR A 263 21.13 -16.44 24.62
C THR A 263 19.71 -16.57 24.09
N ARG A 264 18.72 -15.96 24.77
CA ARG A 264 17.28 -16.05 24.51
C ARG A 264 16.72 -17.48 24.58
N THR A 265 17.28 -18.29 25.48
CA THR A 265 16.91 -19.70 25.61
C THR A 265 16.11 -19.96 26.89
N TYR A 266 15.20 -20.93 26.83
CA TYR A 266 14.39 -21.40 27.96
C TYR A 266 14.75 -22.86 28.24
N THR A 267 15.28 -23.16 29.43
CA THR A 267 15.82 -24.50 29.74
C THR A 267 14.98 -25.23 30.78
N GLY A 268 14.39 -26.37 30.42
CA GLY A 268 13.53 -27.15 31.32
C GLY A 268 12.15 -26.52 31.53
N LEU A 269 11.32 -27.19 32.33
CA LEU A 269 9.98 -26.69 32.68
C LEU A 269 10.09 -25.50 33.65
N TRP A 270 9.32 -24.46 33.37
CA TRP A 270 9.25 -23.31 34.25
C TRP A 270 8.32 -23.59 35.44
N ASP A 271 8.77 -23.26 36.65
CA ASP A 271 8.03 -23.44 37.91
C ASP A 271 7.19 -22.22 38.31
N GLY A 272 7.17 -21.17 37.48
CA GLY A 272 6.46 -19.94 37.75
C GLY A 272 7.24 -18.91 38.60
N THR A 273 8.51 -19.17 38.92
CA THR A 273 9.37 -18.25 39.70
C THR A 273 10.17 -17.30 38.80
N PHE A 274 10.62 -16.17 39.34
CA PHE A 274 11.33 -15.13 38.58
C PHE A 274 12.72 -14.86 39.14
N LYS A 275 13.64 -14.44 38.27
CA LYS A 275 14.94 -13.84 38.60
C LYS A 275 15.03 -12.43 38.00
N VAL A 276 16.00 -11.64 38.45
CA VAL A 276 16.25 -10.30 37.91
C VAL A 276 17.35 -10.35 36.85
N ALA A 277 17.08 -9.82 35.67
CA ALA A 277 18.05 -9.72 34.58
C ALA A 277 17.64 -8.63 33.57
N TYR A 278 18.60 -8.13 32.80
CA TYR A 278 18.28 -7.27 31.66
C TYR A 278 17.69 -8.11 30.51
N SER A 279 16.55 -7.68 29.97
CA SER A 279 15.96 -8.24 28.76
C SER A 279 15.20 -7.15 28.03
N ASN A 280 15.19 -7.23 26.70
CA ASN A 280 14.34 -6.41 25.82
C ASN A 280 13.27 -7.26 25.11
N ASN A 281 12.97 -8.45 25.64
CA ASN A 281 11.81 -9.23 25.24
C ASN A 281 10.53 -8.47 25.65
N PRO A 282 9.64 -8.15 24.70
CA PRO A 282 8.49 -7.28 24.95
C PRO A 282 7.50 -7.87 25.98
N ALA A 283 7.39 -9.19 26.11
CA ALA A 283 6.50 -9.82 27.11
C ALA A 283 6.96 -9.53 28.55
N TRP A 284 8.28 -9.60 28.78
CA TRP A 284 8.85 -9.32 30.11
C TRP A 284 8.94 -7.82 30.39
N VAL A 285 9.17 -6.99 29.37
CA VAL A 285 9.05 -5.52 29.48
C VAL A 285 7.62 -5.12 29.86
N PHE A 286 6.61 -5.73 29.23
CA PHE A 286 5.20 -5.53 29.57
C PHE A 286 4.91 -5.94 31.03
N TYR A 287 5.33 -7.14 31.42
CA TYR A 287 5.15 -7.64 32.79
C TYR A 287 5.78 -6.72 33.85
N ASP A 288 6.98 -6.19 33.55
CA ASP A 288 7.64 -5.27 34.46
C ASP A 288 6.87 -3.96 34.64
N ILE A 289 6.46 -3.31 33.54
CA ILE A 289 5.72 -2.04 33.60
C ILE A 289 4.36 -2.20 34.28
N VAL A 290 3.63 -3.29 34.04
CA VAL A 290 2.36 -3.57 34.73
C VAL A 290 2.55 -3.62 36.24
N LEU A 291 3.62 -4.26 36.71
CA LEU A 291 3.85 -4.49 38.14
C LEU A 291 4.78 -3.47 38.79
N HIS A 292 5.28 -2.48 38.06
CA HIS A 292 6.21 -1.51 38.62
C HIS A 292 5.48 -0.49 39.48
N LYS A 293 5.89 -0.31 40.73
CA LYS A 293 5.19 0.56 41.69
C LYS A 293 5.38 2.05 41.40
N ARG A 294 6.58 2.46 40.96
CA ARG A 294 6.91 3.90 40.80
C ARG A 294 6.48 4.50 39.47
N CYS A 295 6.56 3.72 38.39
CA CYS A 295 6.36 4.19 37.02
C CYS A 295 5.33 3.36 36.23
N GLY A 296 4.62 2.48 36.93
CA GLY A 296 3.69 1.52 36.34
C GLY A 296 2.39 1.41 37.13
N LEU A 297 1.75 0.23 37.04
CA LEU A 297 0.48 -0.05 37.71
C LEU A 297 0.65 -0.88 39.00
N GLY A 298 1.86 -1.05 39.52
CA GLY A 298 2.15 -1.96 40.64
C GLY A 298 1.47 -1.63 41.97
N ASP A 299 0.92 -0.42 42.13
CA ASP A 299 0.11 -0.04 43.30
C ASP A 299 -1.37 -0.46 43.15
N ARG A 300 -1.81 -0.83 41.94
CA ARG A 300 -3.19 -1.23 41.62
C ARG A 300 -3.30 -2.67 41.12
N VAL A 301 -2.23 -3.20 40.53
CA VAL A 301 -2.16 -4.53 39.94
C VAL A 301 -1.06 -5.30 40.65
N SER A 302 -1.43 -6.41 41.27
CA SER A 302 -0.51 -7.35 41.90
C SER A 302 -0.13 -8.48 40.93
N ALA A 303 0.93 -9.23 41.25
CA ALA A 303 1.48 -10.25 40.35
C ALA A 303 0.53 -11.43 40.09
N ASP A 304 -0.38 -11.71 41.03
CA ASP A 304 -1.46 -12.70 40.91
C ASP A 304 -2.57 -12.26 39.96
N MET A 305 -2.71 -10.95 39.71
CA MET A 305 -3.67 -10.39 38.75
C MET A 305 -3.13 -10.37 37.32
N VAL A 306 -1.96 -10.96 37.04
CA VAL A 306 -1.38 -10.99 35.69
C VAL A 306 -1.19 -12.44 35.26
N ASP A 307 -1.74 -12.81 34.11
CA ASP A 307 -1.54 -14.14 33.55
C ASP A 307 -0.10 -14.32 33.04
N LYS A 308 0.78 -14.73 33.96
CA LYS A 308 2.19 -15.00 33.67
C LYS A 308 2.41 -16.20 32.74
N TRP A 309 1.45 -17.12 32.63
CA TRP A 309 1.57 -18.31 31.80
C TRP A 309 1.33 -17.99 30.32
N ALA A 310 0.32 -17.18 30.03
CA ALA A 310 0.12 -16.63 28.69
C ALA A 310 1.32 -15.78 28.26
N LEU A 311 1.81 -14.90 29.13
CA LEU A 311 3.01 -14.09 28.86
C LEU A 311 4.27 -14.93 28.64
N TYR A 312 4.39 -16.08 29.31
CA TYR A 312 5.51 -16.99 29.08
C TYR A 312 5.51 -17.55 27.65
N GLN A 313 4.34 -17.97 27.14
CA GLN A 313 4.21 -18.43 25.74
C GLN A 313 4.51 -17.31 24.74
N ILE A 314 4.00 -16.10 24.98
CA ILE A 314 4.29 -14.91 24.17
C ILE A 314 5.79 -14.61 24.21
N GLY A 315 6.41 -14.69 25.39
CA GLY A 315 7.84 -14.46 25.59
C GLY A 315 8.69 -15.44 24.77
N GLN A 316 8.36 -16.73 24.76
CA GLN A 316 9.02 -17.71 23.92
C GLN A 316 8.87 -17.38 22.43
N TYR A 317 7.65 -17.05 21.98
CA TYR A 317 7.40 -16.67 20.59
C TYR A 317 8.20 -15.44 20.16
N CYS A 318 8.35 -14.44 21.03
CA CYS A 318 9.14 -13.24 20.76
C CYS A 318 10.65 -13.51 20.59
N ASP A 319 11.16 -14.53 21.28
CA ASP A 319 12.59 -14.90 21.28
C ASP A 319 12.96 -15.89 20.16
N GLU A 320 11.99 -16.45 19.44
CA GLU A 320 12.27 -17.26 18.25
C GLU A 320 13.09 -16.49 17.23
N LEU A 321 14.14 -17.12 16.71
CA LEU A 321 15.01 -16.54 15.70
C LEU A 321 14.34 -16.61 14.32
N VAL A 322 14.25 -15.46 13.66
CA VAL A 322 13.70 -15.30 12.32
C VAL A 322 14.71 -14.56 11.41
N PRO A 323 14.64 -14.76 10.08
CA PRO A 323 15.56 -14.10 9.17
C PRO A 323 15.50 -12.57 9.28
N ASP A 324 16.67 -11.93 9.29
CA ASP A 324 16.81 -10.47 9.34
C ASP A 324 16.69 -9.78 7.97
N GLY A 325 16.40 -10.55 6.91
CA GLY A 325 16.34 -10.06 5.53
C GLY A 325 17.70 -9.70 4.91
N ARG A 326 18.81 -9.89 5.63
CA ARG A 326 20.19 -9.59 5.22
C ARG A 326 21.12 -10.81 5.28
N GLY A 327 20.55 -12.00 5.49
CA GLY A 327 21.27 -13.28 5.56
C GLY A 327 21.65 -13.73 6.97
N GLY A 328 21.27 -12.98 8.00
CA GLY A 328 21.39 -13.32 9.40
C GLY A 328 20.06 -13.73 10.03
N GLN A 329 20.07 -13.84 11.36
CA GLN A 329 18.92 -14.19 12.19
C GLN A 329 18.79 -13.14 13.31
N GLU A 330 17.57 -12.78 13.66
CA GLU A 330 17.25 -11.89 14.78
C GLU A 330 16.07 -12.45 15.59
N PRO A 331 15.93 -12.10 16.88
CA PRO A 331 14.70 -12.37 17.61
C PRO A 331 13.50 -11.77 16.88
N ARG A 332 12.39 -12.51 16.86
CA ARG A 332 11.14 -12.12 16.20
C ARG A 332 10.66 -10.74 16.62
N PHE A 333 10.64 -10.47 17.93
CA PHE A 333 10.22 -9.19 18.49
C PHE A 333 11.17 -8.71 19.58
N THR A 334 11.55 -7.43 19.49
CA THR A 334 12.24 -6.71 20.57
C THR A 334 11.52 -5.41 20.88
N CYS A 335 11.59 -4.98 22.13
CA CYS A 335 11.07 -3.69 22.58
C CYS A 335 12.18 -2.87 23.21
N ASN A 336 12.56 -1.78 22.53
CA ASN A 336 13.47 -0.77 23.05
C ASN A 336 12.73 0.57 23.08
N CYS A 337 11.99 0.81 24.16
CA CYS A 337 11.21 2.03 24.36
C CYS A 337 11.77 2.90 25.49
N TYR A 338 11.55 4.21 25.38
CA TYR A 338 11.82 5.19 26.44
C TYR A 338 10.55 6.00 26.72
N LEU A 339 9.99 5.84 27.92
CA LEU A 339 8.75 6.49 28.34
C LEU A 339 9.08 7.79 29.09
N GLN A 340 8.97 8.93 28.40
CA GLN A 340 9.38 10.23 28.95
C GLN A 340 8.25 10.98 29.68
N GLN A 341 7.00 10.81 29.23
CA GLN A 341 5.86 11.58 29.71
C GLN A 341 4.81 10.68 30.35
N ARG A 342 4.08 11.24 31.33
CA ARG A 342 2.93 10.57 31.94
C ARG A 342 1.81 10.46 30.89
N ASN A 343 1.29 9.27 30.72
CA ASN A 343 0.16 8.99 29.84
C ASN A 343 -0.83 8.05 30.55
N ASP A 344 -2.03 7.93 29.99
CA ASP A 344 -3.03 6.99 30.48
C ASP A 344 -2.52 5.55 30.36
N ALA A 345 -2.75 4.76 31.41
CA ALA A 345 -2.13 3.44 31.52
C ALA A 345 -2.62 2.46 30.45
N TYR A 346 -3.92 2.51 30.09
CA TYR A 346 -4.49 1.61 29.09
C TYR A 346 -3.86 1.80 27.70
N PRO A 347 -3.77 3.03 27.13
CA PRO A 347 -3.01 3.27 25.90
C PRO A 347 -1.56 2.78 25.95
N VAL A 348 -0.83 3.04 27.04
CA VAL A 348 0.57 2.58 27.17
C VAL A 348 0.68 1.05 27.17
N LEU A 349 -0.27 0.36 27.82
CA LEU A 349 -0.33 -1.10 27.77
C LEU A 349 -0.69 -1.62 26.37
N GLN A 350 -1.54 -0.92 25.61
CA GLN A 350 -1.79 -1.27 24.21
C GLN A 350 -0.55 -1.04 23.34
N ASP A 351 0.16 0.07 23.53
CA ASP A 351 1.41 0.36 22.80
C ASP A 351 2.46 -0.73 23.06
N LEU A 352 2.63 -1.15 24.31
CA LEU A 352 3.54 -2.23 24.68
C LEU A 352 3.09 -3.59 24.13
N ALA A 353 1.78 -3.89 24.16
CA ALA A 353 1.24 -5.12 23.61
C ALA A 353 1.33 -5.18 22.07
N SER A 354 1.24 -4.02 21.40
CA SER A 354 1.33 -3.91 19.94
C SER A 354 2.68 -4.43 19.40
N VAL A 355 3.75 -4.38 20.20
CA VAL A 355 5.09 -4.85 19.81
C VAL A 355 5.11 -6.33 19.47
N PHE A 356 4.38 -7.15 20.24
CA PHE A 356 4.20 -8.58 19.96
C PHE A 356 2.90 -8.88 19.20
N ARG A 357 2.35 -7.88 18.49
CA ARG A 357 1.08 -7.96 17.74
C ARG A 357 -0.09 -8.40 18.62
N GLY A 358 -0.11 -7.93 19.85
CA GLY A 358 -1.08 -8.32 20.84
C GLY A 358 -2.00 -7.20 21.29
N MET A 359 -2.85 -7.55 22.24
CA MET A 359 -3.68 -6.63 23.00
C MET A 359 -3.67 -7.01 24.48
N ALA A 360 -3.84 -6.00 25.33
CA ALA A 360 -4.06 -6.20 26.75
C ALA A 360 -5.53 -5.89 27.08
N TYR A 361 -6.20 -6.71 27.86
CA TYR A 361 -7.55 -6.42 28.34
C TYR A 361 -7.73 -6.83 29.79
N TRP A 362 -8.78 -6.32 30.42
CA TRP A 362 -9.15 -6.65 31.78
C TRP A 362 -10.27 -7.70 31.76
N ALA A 363 -10.02 -8.87 32.34
CA ALA A 363 -11.03 -9.93 32.46
C ALA A 363 -10.84 -10.70 33.76
N SER A 364 -11.95 -11.05 34.42
CA SER A 364 -11.96 -11.83 35.66
C SER A 364 -11.01 -11.29 36.75
N SER A 365 -10.97 -9.96 36.90
CA SER A 365 -10.07 -9.22 37.81
C SER A 365 -8.57 -9.36 37.52
N ASN A 366 -8.22 -9.81 36.31
CA ASN A 366 -6.85 -9.98 35.85
C ASN A 366 -6.56 -9.12 34.61
N VAL A 367 -5.31 -8.69 34.48
CA VAL A 367 -4.72 -8.19 33.25
C VAL A 367 -4.31 -9.38 32.39
N VAL A 368 -4.97 -9.52 31.25
CA VAL A 368 -4.70 -10.59 30.27
C VAL A 368 -4.05 -9.97 29.05
N ALA A 369 -2.92 -10.53 28.61
CA ALA A 369 -2.26 -10.18 27.36
C ALA A 369 -2.40 -11.35 26.37
N VAL A 370 -2.81 -11.04 25.15
CA VAL A 370 -2.93 -12.02 24.06
C VAL A 370 -2.13 -11.52 22.87
N ALA A 371 -1.45 -12.42 22.16
CA ALA A 371 -0.69 -12.12 20.94
C ALA A 371 -1.30 -12.77 19.70
N ASP A 372 -1.20 -12.10 18.55
CA ASP A 372 -1.47 -12.70 17.25
C ASP A 372 -0.33 -13.65 16.85
N MET A 373 -0.44 -14.91 17.28
CA MET A 373 0.54 -15.98 17.02
C MET A 373 -0.14 -17.29 16.56
N PRO A 374 0.61 -18.26 16.00
CA PRO A 374 0.10 -19.59 15.70
C PRO A 374 -0.48 -20.26 16.95
N ALA A 375 -1.75 -20.67 16.89
CA ALA A 375 -2.38 -21.42 17.96
C ALA A 375 -3.35 -22.46 17.38
N SER A 376 -3.55 -23.55 18.11
CA SER A 376 -4.57 -24.54 17.79
C SER A 376 -5.94 -24.03 18.18
N ALA A 377 -6.96 -24.39 17.40
CA ALA A 377 -8.33 -24.08 17.78
C ALA A 377 -8.72 -24.76 19.11
N SER A 378 -9.39 -24.01 19.95
CA SER A 378 -9.77 -24.36 21.33
C SER A 378 -11.09 -25.12 21.40
N TYR A 379 -12.07 -24.75 20.56
CA TYR A 379 -13.42 -25.28 20.59
C TYR A 379 -14.08 -25.31 19.21
N LEU A 380 -14.95 -26.28 18.98
CA LEU A 380 -15.73 -26.44 17.74
C LEU A 380 -17.16 -25.93 17.91
N PHE A 381 -17.60 -25.09 16.97
CA PHE A 381 -18.98 -24.66 16.81
C PHE A 381 -19.58 -25.23 15.51
N HIS A 382 -20.79 -25.76 15.64
CA HIS A 382 -21.61 -26.33 14.59
C HIS A 382 -23.05 -25.83 14.81
N PRO A 383 -23.96 -25.82 13.82
CA PRO A 383 -25.36 -25.50 14.07
C PRO A 383 -26.02 -26.32 15.20
N GLY A 384 -25.41 -27.43 15.60
CA GLY A 384 -25.86 -28.26 16.73
C GLY A 384 -25.70 -27.61 18.10
N ASN A 385 -24.71 -26.74 18.33
CA ASN A 385 -24.46 -26.04 19.61
C ASN A 385 -24.54 -24.51 19.50
N VAL A 386 -25.16 -24.02 18.44
CA VAL A 386 -25.45 -22.60 18.23
C VAL A 386 -26.96 -22.42 18.33
N VAL A 387 -27.39 -21.36 19.03
CA VAL A 387 -28.81 -21.02 19.18
C VAL A 387 -29.42 -20.79 17.79
N ASP A 388 -30.55 -21.45 17.52
CA ASP A 388 -31.21 -21.52 16.21
C ASP A 388 -30.35 -22.09 15.06
N GLY A 389 -29.13 -22.57 15.36
CA GLY A 389 -28.16 -23.03 14.36
C GLY A 389 -27.72 -21.96 13.36
N ARG A 390 -27.80 -20.67 13.73
CA ARG A 390 -27.58 -19.55 12.79
C ARG A 390 -26.21 -18.89 12.97
N PHE A 391 -25.46 -18.84 11.87
CA PHE A 391 -24.26 -18.02 11.72
C PHE A 391 -24.56 -16.81 10.86
N THR A 392 -24.13 -15.63 11.31
CA THR A 392 -24.19 -14.39 10.54
C THR A 392 -22.79 -14.02 10.10
N TYR A 393 -22.58 -13.83 8.81
CA TYR A 393 -21.28 -13.48 8.25
C TYR A 393 -21.28 -12.06 7.69
N ALA A 394 -20.19 -11.33 7.89
CA ALA A 394 -19.99 -10.01 7.32
C ALA A 394 -18.57 -9.85 6.78
N GLY A 395 -18.44 -9.44 5.52
CA GLY A 395 -17.17 -9.12 4.91
C GLY A 395 -16.76 -7.66 5.15
N SER A 396 -15.46 -7.40 5.28
CA SER A 396 -15.00 -6.03 5.46
C SER A 396 -14.95 -5.24 4.13
N ALA A 397 -15.12 -3.92 4.24
CA ALA A 397 -15.22 -3.03 3.09
C ALA A 397 -13.93 -2.98 2.27
N ARG A 398 -14.03 -2.68 0.96
CA ARG A 398 -12.86 -2.57 0.06
C ARG A 398 -11.79 -1.59 0.57
N ARG A 399 -12.17 -0.48 1.22
CA ARG A 399 -11.23 0.51 1.80
C ARG A 399 -10.44 -0.04 3.00
N ALA A 400 -10.92 -1.09 3.64
CA ALA A 400 -10.19 -1.79 4.71
C ALA A 400 -9.11 -2.73 4.16
N ARG A 401 -9.08 -2.99 2.84
CA ARG A 401 -8.02 -3.79 2.18
C ARG A 401 -6.78 -2.93 1.99
N LYS A 402 -5.93 -2.84 3.01
CA LYS A 402 -4.64 -2.14 2.91
C LYS A 402 -3.71 -2.90 1.97
N THR A 403 -3.05 -2.17 1.07
CA THR A 403 -2.10 -2.73 0.09
C THR A 403 -0.70 -2.13 0.20
N VAL A 404 -0.56 -1.01 0.90
CA VAL A 404 0.72 -0.34 1.20
C VAL A 404 0.73 0.05 2.67
N ALA A 405 1.82 -0.25 3.36
CA ALA A 405 2.05 0.11 4.76
C ALA A 405 3.35 0.89 4.90
N LEU A 406 3.26 2.10 5.46
CA LEU A 406 4.41 2.92 5.87
C LEU A 406 4.62 2.72 7.36
N VAL A 407 5.70 2.02 7.73
CA VAL A 407 5.96 1.65 9.11
C VAL A 407 7.10 2.47 9.67
N SER A 408 6.82 3.34 10.64
CA SER A 408 7.86 4.13 11.30
C SER A 408 8.58 3.31 12.37
N TRP A 409 9.91 3.37 12.40
CA TRP A 409 10.80 2.67 13.35
C TRP A 409 12.04 3.53 13.67
N ASN A 410 12.74 3.25 14.77
CA ASN A 410 13.90 4.04 15.20
C ASN A 410 15.21 3.37 14.77
N ASP A 411 16.04 4.02 13.94
CA ASP A 411 17.25 3.41 13.37
C ASP A 411 18.49 3.57 14.27
N PRO A 412 19.02 2.49 14.90
CA PRO A 412 20.23 2.57 15.71
C PRO A 412 21.46 3.03 14.93
N GLY A 413 21.52 2.75 13.62
CA GLY A 413 22.61 3.18 12.74
C GLY A 413 22.61 4.69 12.46
N ASP A 414 21.50 5.37 12.75
CA ASP A 414 21.31 6.82 12.58
C ASP A 414 20.83 7.46 13.90
N GLN A 415 21.50 7.11 15.00
CA GLN A 415 21.27 7.70 16.33
C GLN A 415 19.82 7.56 16.82
N TYR A 416 19.15 6.45 16.48
CA TYR A 416 17.75 6.17 16.82
C TYR A 416 16.75 7.19 16.25
N ARG A 417 17.10 7.91 15.18
CA ARG A 417 16.14 8.75 14.45
C ARG A 417 15.03 7.90 13.83
N ALA A 418 13.82 8.44 13.83
CA ALA A 418 12.68 7.78 13.20
C ALA A 418 12.86 7.73 11.68
N LYS A 419 12.79 6.54 11.12
CA LYS A 419 12.73 6.25 9.68
C LYS A 419 11.42 5.56 9.34
N VAL A 420 11.09 5.52 8.06
CA VAL A 420 9.87 4.88 7.55
C VAL A 420 10.28 3.74 6.63
N GLU A 421 9.82 2.54 6.95
CA GLU A 421 9.92 1.35 6.10
C GLU A 421 8.68 1.26 5.21
N HIS A 422 8.89 1.16 3.90
CA HIS A 422 7.81 1.04 2.91
C HIS A 422 7.59 -0.43 2.56
N VAL A 423 6.38 -0.94 2.83
CA VAL A 423 5.99 -2.32 2.52
C VAL A 423 4.78 -2.32 1.59
N GLU A 424 4.82 -3.15 0.54
CA GLU A 424 3.75 -3.26 -0.45
C GLU A 424 3.32 -4.71 -0.68
N ASP A 425 2.06 -4.89 -1.04
CA ASP A 425 1.47 -6.17 -1.47
C ASP A 425 1.06 -6.06 -2.94
N GLY A 426 1.90 -6.58 -3.84
CA GLY A 426 1.70 -6.49 -5.29
C GLY A 426 0.38 -7.11 -5.78
N ASP A 427 0.00 -8.26 -5.23
CA ASP A 427 -1.28 -8.92 -5.55
C ASP A 427 -2.47 -8.05 -5.10
N GLY A 428 -2.35 -7.48 -3.90
CA GLY A 428 -3.32 -6.54 -3.35
C GLY A 428 -3.45 -5.29 -4.21
N ILE A 429 -2.34 -4.69 -4.65
CA ILE A 429 -2.32 -3.50 -5.52
C ILE A 429 -2.99 -3.80 -6.87
N ALA A 430 -2.67 -4.94 -7.49
CA ALA A 430 -3.27 -5.32 -8.77
C ALA A 430 -4.79 -5.46 -8.69
N ARG A 431 -5.31 -5.95 -7.55
CA ARG A 431 -6.75 -6.17 -7.35
C ARG A 431 -7.50 -4.96 -6.80
N TYR A 432 -6.92 -4.23 -5.85
CA TYR A 432 -7.61 -3.20 -5.06
C TYR A 432 -7.12 -1.78 -5.35
N SER A 433 -6.06 -1.62 -6.14
CA SER A 433 -5.28 -0.37 -6.28
C SER A 433 -4.61 0.02 -4.96
N ILE A 434 -3.88 1.14 -4.94
CA ILE A 434 -3.13 1.58 -3.75
C ILE A 434 -4.11 2.00 -2.64
N GLN A 435 -4.01 1.34 -1.49
CA GLN A 435 -4.71 1.67 -0.25
C GLN A 435 -3.67 1.75 0.88
N GLN A 436 -3.23 2.96 1.20
CA GLN A 436 -2.15 3.22 2.15
C GLN A 436 -2.63 3.19 3.61
N THR A 437 -1.72 2.80 4.50
CA THR A 437 -1.81 3.00 5.94
C THR A 437 -0.46 3.40 6.51
N GLU A 438 -0.47 4.24 7.53
CA GLU A 438 0.73 4.68 8.25
C GLU A 438 0.64 4.16 9.68
N VAL A 439 1.70 3.51 10.15
CA VAL A 439 1.76 2.89 11.48
C VAL A 439 3.10 3.16 12.11
N THR A 440 3.12 3.53 13.38
CA THR A 440 4.35 3.62 14.17
C THR A 440 4.58 2.30 14.89
N ALA A 441 5.68 1.61 14.58
CA ALA A 441 6.07 0.40 15.29
C ALA A 441 6.70 0.78 16.64
N PHE A 442 5.88 0.74 17.70
CA PHE A 442 6.29 1.15 19.04
C PHE A 442 7.52 0.37 19.53
N GLY A 443 8.53 1.07 20.05
CA GLY A 443 9.76 0.47 20.57
C GLY A 443 10.59 -0.34 19.55
N CYS A 444 10.28 -0.27 18.25
CA CYS A 444 10.97 -1.02 17.21
C CYS A 444 12.27 -0.34 16.81
N THR A 445 13.37 -1.09 16.86
CA THR A 445 14.71 -0.63 16.45
C THR A 445 15.38 -1.51 15.40
N SER A 446 14.60 -2.36 14.74
CA SER A 446 15.07 -3.22 13.65
C SER A 446 14.23 -2.95 12.40
N GLN A 447 14.92 -2.73 11.28
CA GLN A 447 14.26 -2.51 9.99
C GLN A 447 13.42 -3.73 9.58
N SER A 448 13.94 -4.94 9.75
CA SER A 448 13.25 -6.18 9.40
C SER A 448 12.05 -6.44 10.31
N GLN A 449 12.12 -6.10 11.60
CA GLN A 449 10.94 -6.12 12.47
C GLN A 449 9.86 -5.14 11.97
N ALA A 450 10.24 -3.93 11.55
CA ALA A 450 9.31 -2.95 10.95
C ALA A 450 8.69 -3.47 9.63
N GLN A 451 9.49 -4.09 8.78
CA GLN A 451 9.03 -4.72 7.55
C GLN A 451 8.02 -5.84 7.84
N ARG A 452 8.30 -6.71 8.81
CA ARG A 452 7.38 -7.76 9.25
C ARG A 452 6.09 -7.21 9.85
N VAL A 453 6.11 -6.05 10.51
CA VAL A 453 4.88 -5.35 10.96
C VAL A 453 4.05 -4.90 9.75
N GLY A 454 4.69 -4.32 8.73
CA GLY A 454 4.01 -3.93 7.50
C GLY A 454 3.39 -5.13 6.78
N GLN A 455 4.16 -6.21 6.58
CA GLN A 455 3.66 -7.44 5.96
C GLN A 455 2.51 -8.07 6.75
N TRP A 456 2.58 -8.04 8.09
CA TRP A 456 1.49 -8.52 8.95
C TRP A 456 0.19 -7.74 8.70
N ILE A 457 0.24 -6.41 8.60
CA ILE A 457 -0.93 -5.57 8.31
C ILE A 457 -1.52 -5.91 6.93
N LEU A 458 -0.67 -6.02 5.91
CA LEU A 458 -1.11 -6.26 4.53
C LEU A 458 -1.68 -7.67 4.35
N LEU A 459 -0.99 -8.69 4.86
CA LEU A 459 -1.45 -10.08 4.77
C LEU A 459 -2.72 -10.31 5.58
N THR A 460 -2.83 -9.71 6.78
CA THR A 460 -4.07 -9.75 7.56
C THR A 460 -5.21 -9.07 6.80
N SER A 461 -4.98 -7.88 6.22
CA SER A 461 -5.98 -7.16 5.42
C SER A 461 -6.47 -7.94 4.20
N ARG A 462 -5.58 -8.74 3.57
CA ARG A 462 -5.85 -9.54 2.37
C ARG A 462 -6.53 -10.88 2.69
N LEU A 463 -6.13 -11.55 3.77
CA LEU A 463 -6.51 -12.92 4.07
C LEU A 463 -7.63 -13.04 5.09
N GLU A 464 -7.74 -12.11 6.05
CA GLU A 464 -8.71 -12.16 7.14
C GLU A 464 -9.82 -11.16 6.85
N THR A 465 -10.73 -11.56 5.96
CA THR A 465 -11.64 -10.64 5.27
C THR A 465 -13.07 -10.70 5.77
N GLU A 466 -13.41 -11.79 6.45
CA GLU A 466 -14.75 -12.11 6.91
C GLU A 466 -14.81 -12.14 8.45
N THR A 467 -15.94 -11.76 9.00
CA THR A 467 -16.31 -11.90 10.40
C THR A 467 -17.52 -12.80 10.50
N VAL A 468 -17.60 -13.59 11.57
CA VAL A 468 -18.75 -14.42 11.91
C VAL A 468 -19.30 -13.99 13.26
N SER A 469 -20.62 -13.95 13.40
CA SER A 469 -21.32 -13.66 14.65
C SER A 469 -22.47 -14.65 14.85
N PHE A 470 -22.58 -15.19 16.06
CA PHE A 470 -23.57 -16.20 16.41
C PHE A 470 -23.83 -16.22 17.92
N LYS A 471 -24.97 -16.82 18.31
CA LYS A 471 -25.41 -16.93 19.70
C LYS A 471 -25.20 -18.33 20.24
N VAL A 472 -24.71 -18.42 21.46
CA VAL A 472 -24.51 -19.69 22.17
C VAL A 472 -25.10 -19.63 23.57
N GLY A 473 -25.32 -20.80 24.18
CA GLY A 473 -25.66 -20.92 25.60
C GLY A 473 -24.41 -20.88 26.48
N LEU A 474 -24.37 -21.74 27.49
CA LEU A 474 -23.24 -21.84 28.42
C LEU A 474 -21.91 -22.27 27.77
N ASP A 475 -21.95 -22.78 26.54
CA ASP A 475 -20.77 -23.03 25.70
C ASP A 475 -19.91 -21.77 25.49
N ALA A 476 -20.42 -20.57 25.76
CA ALA A 476 -19.60 -19.34 25.73
C ALA A 476 -18.50 -19.33 26.80
N ALA A 477 -18.72 -20.01 27.94
CA ALA A 477 -17.82 -19.95 29.08
C ALA A 477 -16.45 -20.60 28.80
N VAL A 478 -16.34 -21.43 27.75
CA VAL A 478 -15.08 -22.08 27.36
C VAL A 478 -14.24 -21.26 26.38
N VAL A 479 -14.77 -20.14 25.86
CA VAL A 479 -14.06 -19.30 24.89
C VAL A 479 -13.88 -17.87 25.40
N MET A 480 -12.67 -17.33 25.20
CA MET A 480 -12.28 -15.98 25.64
C MET A 480 -11.87 -15.13 24.43
N PRO A 481 -11.92 -13.79 24.51
CA PRO A 481 -11.33 -12.93 23.48
C PRO A 481 -9.88 -13.30 23.17
N GLY A 482 -9.58 -13.46 21.89
CA GLY A 482 -8.30 -13.92 21.37
C GLY A 482 -8.20 -15.43 21.10
N ALA A 483 -9.11 -16.25 21.64
CA ALA A 483 -9.14 -17.68 21.38
C ALA A 483 -9.45 -17.98 19.91
N ILE A 484 -8.83 -19.04 19.38
CA ILE A 484 -9.13 -19.54 18.03
C ILE A 484 -10.21 -20.61 18.17
N ILE A 485 -11.24 -20.52 17.35
CA ILE A 485 -12.38 -21.42 17.31
C ILE A 485 -12.54 -22.01 15.91
N GLU A 486 -13.20 -23.15 15.83
CA GLU A 486 -13.56 -23.77 14.55
C GLU A 486 -15.05 -23.62 14.31
N VAL A 487 -15.42 -23.27 13.08
CA VAL A 487 -16.81 -23.22 12.65
C VAL A 487 -17.01 -24.23 11.53
N ALA A 488 -17.85 -25.23 11.81
CA ALA A 488 -18.32 -26.22 10.86
C ALA A 488 -19.75 -25.87 10.43
N ASP A 489 -19.90 -24.89 9.53
CA ASP A 489 -21.20 -24.51 8.97
C ASP A 489 -21.47 -25.29 7.66
N PRO A 490 -22.44 -26.23 7.63
CA PRO A 490 -22.78 -26.98 6.42
C PRO A 490 -23.30 -26.07 5.28
N ALA A 491 -23.89 -24.91 5.59
CA ALA A 491 -24.39 -23.97 4.58
C ALA A 491 -23.24 -23.33 3.79
N ARG A 492 -22.09 -23.10 4.42
CA ARG A 492 -20.86 -22.62 3.77
C ARG A 492 -20.03 -23.74 3.18
N ALA A 493 -19.96 -24.88 3.87
CA ALA A 493 -19.18 -26.03 3.42
C ALA A 493 -19.72 -26.64 2.12
N GLY A 494 -21.03 -26.56 1.86
CA GLY A 494 -21.69 -27.20 0.72
C GLY A 494 -21.96 -28.70 0.90
N ARG A 495 -21.65 -29.22 2.10
CA ARG A 495 -21.81 -30.62 2.51
C ARG A 495 -22.02 -30.65 4.01
N THR A 496 -22.84 -31.60 4.47
CA THR A 496 -22.94 -31.88 5.91
C THR A 496 -21.66 -32.58 6.36
N ASN A 497 -20.94 -31.96 7.30
CA ASN A 497 -19.67 -32.45 7.83
C ASN A 497 -19.60 -32.44 9.36
N GLY A 498 -20.72 -32.26 10.07
CA GLY A 498 -20.77 -32.28 11.53
C GLY A 498 -22.15 -32.60 12.09
N GLY A 499 -22.24 -32.67 13.41
CA GLY A 499 -23.45 -33.06 14.12
C GLY A 499 -23.24 -33.21 15.62
N ARG A 500 -24.05 -34.09 16.24
CA ARG A 500 -23.93 -34.50 17.64
C ARG A 500 -23.63 -35.99 17.77
N VAL A 501 -22.90 -36.38 18.81
CA VAL A 501 -22.59 -37.79 19.08
C VAL A 501 -23.82 -38.48 19.64
N ARG A 502 -24.19 -39.62 19.07
CA ARG A 502 -25.28 -40.46 19.61
C ARG A 502 -24.79 -41.29 20.79
N SER A 503 -23.63 -41.92 20.64
CA SER A 503 -22.97 -42.71 21.67
C SER A 503 -21.50 -42.89 21.32
N ALA A 504 -20.66 -43.21 22.30
CA ALA A 504 -19.27 -43.57 22.07
C ALA A 504 -18.87 -44.74 22.97
N ASP A 505 -18.05 -45.64 22.44
CA ASP A 505 -17.42 -46.73 23.18
C ASP A 505 -15.92 -46.72 22.86
N GLY A 506 -15.12 -46.22 23.81
CA GLY A 506 -13.69 -46.02 23.64
C GLY A 506 -13.35 -45.20 22.38
N ARG A 507 -12.76 -45.88 21.37
CA ARG A 507 -12.33 -45.27 20.11
C ARG A 507 -13.44 -45.21 19.05
N THR A 508 -14.56 -45.87 19.27
CA THR A 508 -15.65 -45.91 18.31
C THR A 508 -16.73 -44.90 18.70
N VAL A 509 -16.92 -43.89 17.85
CA VAL A 509 -17.92 -42.84 18.02
C VAL A 509 -19.04 -43.09 17.01
N VAL A 510 -20.27 -43.21 17.51
CA VAL A 510 -21.48 -43.34 16.68
C VAL A 510 -22.07 -41.95 16.49
N VAL A 511 -22.04 -41.46 15.25
CA VAL A 511 -22.56 -40.13 14.91
C VAL A 511 -24.09 -40.15 14.73
N ASP A 512 -24.74 -38.99 14.87
CA ASP A 512 -26.20 -38.84 14.79
C ASP A 512 -26.77 -39.08 13.39
N ARG A 513 -25.96 -38.95 12.33
CA ARG A 513 -26.39 -38.97 10.92
C ARG A 513 -25.34 -39.61 10.00
N PRO A 514 -25.72 -40.11 8.80
CA PRO A 514 -24.75 -40.52 7.80
C PRO A 514 -23.92 -39.32 7.33
N VAL A 515 -22.61 -39.51 7.16
CA VAL A 515 -21.67 -38.48 6.72
C VAL A 515 -20.73 -39.02 5.66
N VAL A 516 -20.36 -38.19 4.69
CA VAL A 516 -19.35 -38.53 3.69
C VAL A 516 -17.98 -38.40 4.33
N VAL A 517 -17.35 -39.55 4.62
CA VAL A 517 -16.06 -39.65 5.29
C VAL A 517 -15.31 -40.90 4.81
N ARG A 518 -13.98 -40.83 4.82
CA ARG A 518 -13.07 -41.91 4.41
C ARG A 518 -12.09 -42.25 5.53
N GLU A 519 -11.52 -43.44 5.48
CA GLU A 519 -10.38 -43.78 6.33
C GLU A 519 -9.21 -42.84 6.01
N GLY A 520 -8.54 -42.33 7.04
CA GLY A 520 -7.52 -41.29 6.94
C GLY A 520 -8.06 -39.85 7.13
N ASP A 521 -9.37 -39.62 7.02
CA ASP A 521 -9.96 -38.32 7.38
C ASP A 521 -9.84 -38.06 8.89
N THR A 522 -10.03 -36.81 9.31
CA THR A 522 -9.90 -36.40 10.72
C THR A 522 -11.27 -36.16 11.35
N LEU A 523 -11.52 -36.79 12.50
CA LEU A 523 -12.67 -36.53 13.37
C LEU A 523 -12.28 -35.52 14.45
N LEU A 524 -13.10 -34.48 14.62
CA LEU A 524 -12.96 -33.42 15.60
C LEU A 524 -14.14 -33.50 16.57
N LEU A 525 -13.87 -33.43 17.86
CA LEU A 525 -14.85 -33.61 18.92
C LEU A 525 -14.60 -32.65 20.08
N ASN A 526 -15.66 -32.02 20.59
CA ASN A 526 -15.61 -31.31 21.87
C ASN A 526 -15.69 -32.32 23.01
N LEU A 527 -14.70 -32.28 23.91
CA LEU A 527 -14.61 -33.13 25.08
C LEU A 527 -15.18 -32.44 26.33
N PRO A 528 -15.52 -33.20 27.40
CA PRO A 528 -16.12 -32.65 28.62
C PRO A 528 -15.26 -31.65 29.40
N ASP A 529 -13.95 -31.62 29.13
CA ASP A 529 -13.00 -30.67 29.70
C ASP A 529 -13.02 -29.29 29.00
N GLY A 530 -13.94 -29.10 28.04
CA GLY A 530 -14.08 -27.85 27.28
C GLY A 530 -13.07 -27.70 26.15
N THR A 531 -12.36 -28.78 25.77
CA THR A 531 -11.37 -28.76 24.68
C THR A 531 -11.87 -29.48 23.42
N ALA A 532 -11.52 -28.96 22.24
CA ALA A 532 -11.69 -29.68 20.98
C ALA A 532 -10.47 -30.56 20.68
N GLN A 533 -10.69 -31.86 20.44
CA GLN A 533 -9.63 -32.80 20.13
C GLN A 533 -9.79 -33.41 18.73
N ARG A 534 -8.66 -33.57 18.03
CA ARG A 534 -8.58 -34.17 16.69
C ARG A 534 -8.04 -35.59 16.75
N ARG A 535 -8.63 -36.49 15.98
CA ARG A 535 -8.15 -37.87 15.81
C ARG A 535 -8.35 -38.35 14.37
N THR A 536 -7.39 -39.11 13.85
CA THR A 536 -7.50 -39.73 12.53
C THR A 536 -8.46 -40.90 12.56
N ILE A 537 -9.33 -41.01 11.58
CA ILE A 537 -10.29 -42.10 11.42
C ILE A 537 -9.56 -43.29 10.82
N SER A 538 -9.55 -44.41 11.54
CA SER A 538 -8.92 -45.66 11.14
C SER A 538 -9.89 -46.63 10.47
N ARG A 539 -11.19 -46.53 10.78
CA ARG A 539 -12.23 -47.37 10.17
C ARG A 539 -13.58 -46.65 10.11
N VAL A 540 -14.30 -46.83 9.01
CA VAL A 540 -15.67 -46.31 8.79
C VAL A 540 -16.63 -47.48 8.60
N ASP A 541 -17.65 -47.58 9.45
CA ASP A 541 -18.72 -48.58 9.32
C ASP A 541 -20.10 -47.91 9.50
N GLY A 542 -20.68 -47.48 8.39
CA GLY A 542 -21.93 -46.70 8.40
C GLY A 542 -21.80 -45.39 9.18
N GLN A 543 -22.45 -45.31 10.34
CA GLN A 543 -22.40 -44.16 11.27
C GLN A 543 -21.37 -44.35 12.40
N SER A 544 -20.71 -45.50 12.47
CA SER A 544 -19.71 -45.82 13.47
C SER A 544 -18.32 -45.48 12.94
N LEU A 545 -17.69 -44.47 13.54
CA LEU A 545 -16.36 -44.01 13.19
C LEU A 545 -15.37 -44.46 14.25
N THR A 546 -14.38 -45.26 13.88
CA THR A 546 -13.31 -45.66 14.81
C THR A 546 -12.06 -44.85 14.56
N VAL A 547 -11.47 -44.30 15.63
CA VAL A 547 -10.26 -43.48 15.55
C VAL A 547 -8.98 -44.25 15.87
N SER A 548 -7.84 -43.72 15.45
CA SER A 548 -6.52 -44.35 15.59
C SER A 548 -5.94 -44.32 17.02
N ALA A 549 -6.34 -43.36 17.85
CA ALA A 549 -5.81 -43.16 19.20
C ALA A 549 -6.92 -42.82 20.20
N ASP A 550 -6.69 -43.14 21.47
CA ASP A 550 -7.64 -42.86 22.56
C ASP A 550 -7.87 -41.35 22.76
N TRP A 551 -9.08 -41.01 23.21
CA TRP A 551 -9.43 -39.65 23.63
C TRP A 551 -8.83 -39.33 24.99
N SER A 552 -8.50 -38.07 25.26
CA SER A 552 -8.01 -37.66 26.59
C SER A 552 -9.08 -37.75 27.67
N GLN A 553 -10.36 -37.68 27.28
CA GLN A 553 -11.52 -37.84 28.14
C GLN A 553 -12.56 -38.75 27.47
N PRO A 554 -13.39 -39.48 28.22
CA PRO A 554 -14.49 -40.26 27.66
C PRO A 554 -15.47 -39.37 26.89
N VAL A 555 -15.68 -39.66 25.61
CA VAL A 555 -16.61 -38.94 24.74
C VAL A 555 -18.04 -39.12 25.26
N GLN A 556 -18.76 -38.00 25.42
CA GLN A 556 -20.14 -38.00 25.90
C GLN A 556 -21.13 -38.00 24.74
N ALA A 557 -22.32 -38.55 24.99
CA ALA A 557 -23.46 -38.33 24.10
C ALA A 557 -23.77 -36.83 24.01
N GLU A 558 -24.36 -36.40 22.90
CA GLU A 558 -24.64 -35.00 22.56
C GLU A 558 -23.41 -34.11 22.36
N ALA A 559 -22.18 -34.63 22.50
CA ALA A 559 -20.96 -33.89 22.16
C ALA A 559 -20.97 -33.48 20.68
N VAL A 560 -20.45 -32.29 20.39
CA VAL A 560 -20.41 -31.76 19.02
C VAL A 560 -19.22 -32.36 18.28
N TRP A 561 -19.46 -32.79 17.04
CA TRP A 561 -18.41 -33.32 16.18
C TRP A 561 -18.41 -32.69 14.79
N SER A 562 -17.25 -32.71 14.15
CA SER A 562 -17.05 -32.37 12.75
C SER A 562 -16.00 -33.29 12.12
N VAL A 563 -16.06 -33.46 10.81
CA VAL A 563 -15.09 -34.22 10.01
C VAL A 563 -14.37 -33.28 9.05
N GLU A 564 -13.06 -33.47 8.97
CA GLU A 564 -12.19 -32.83 8.01
C GLU A 564 -11.60 -33.84 7.04
N SER A 565 -11.79 -33.60 5.74
CA SER A 565 -11.20 -34.36 4.64
C SER A 565 -10.18 -33.52 3.87
N ALA A 566 -9.53 -34.10 2.86
CA ALA A 566 -8.53 -33.39 2.05
C ALA A 566 -9.12 -32.21 1.25
N ASP A 567 -10.39 -32.33 0.85
CA ASP A 567 -11.16 -31.37 0.05
C ASP A 567 -12.05 -30.43 0.89
N LEU A 568 -12.17 -30.68 2.20
CA LEU A 568 -13.02 -29.90 3.09
C LEU A 568 -12.46 -29.86 4.52
N LYS A 569 -12.13 -28.66 4.98
CA LYS A 569 -11.64 -28.34 6.33
C LYS A 569 -12.59 -27.37 7.03
N THR A 570 -12.62 -27.38 8.36
CA THR A 570 -13.38 -26.40 9.15
C THR A 570 -12.84 -24.99 8.92
N GLN A 571 -13.68 -23.97 9.04
CA GLN A 571 -13.21 -22.59 9.02
C GLN A 571 -12.66 -22.21 10.39
N LEU A 572 -11.57 -21.44 10.42
CA LEU A 572 -10.95 -20.97 11.65
C LEU A 572 -11.29 -19.49 11.84
N PHE A 573 -11.68 -19.14 13.06
CA PHE A 573 -11.94 -17.75 13.45
C PHE A 573 -11.25 -17.45 14.78
N ARG A 574 -10.76 -16.22 14.94
CA ARG A 574 -10.31 -15.68 16.22
C ARG A 574 -11.44 -14.87 16.85
N VAL A 575 -11.79 -15.21 18.08
CA VAL A 575 -12.79 -14.47 18.87
C VAL A 575 -12.29 -13.05 19.14
N VAL A 576 -13.11 -12.07 18.76
CA VAL A 576 -12.85 -10.64 19.00
C VAL A 576 -13.57 -10.20 20.27
N SER A 577 -14.81 -10.66 20.46
CA SER A 577 -15.62 -10.32 21.62
C SER A 577 -16.58 -11.44 22.00
N VAL A 578 -16.85 -11.55 23.31
CA VAL A 578 -17.91 -12.36 23.89
C VAL A 578 -18.74 -11.44 24.76
N THR A 579 -20.02 -11.27 24.44
CA THR A 579 -20.92 -10.38 25.17
C THR A 579 -22.14 -11.13 25.67
N GLU A 580 -22.44 -10.99 26.96
CA GLU A 580 -23.65 -11.55 27.57
C GLU A 580 -24.88 -10.74 27.14
N SER A 581 -25.93 -11.42 26.69
CA SER A 581 -27.23 -10.84 26.34
C SER A 581 -28.25 -11.21 27.43
N ASP A 582 -29.50 -10.72 27.34
CA ASP A 582 -30.55 -11.05 28.32
C ASP A 582 -30.77 -12.58 28.44
N GLY A 583 -30.49 -13.15 29.62
CA GLY A 583 -30.67 -14.58 29.92
C GLY A 583 -29.36 -15.35 30.12
N LEU A 584 -29.30 -16.62 29.69
CA LEU A 584 -28.11 -17.49 29.67
C LEU A 584 -27.53 -17.63 28.25
N THR A 585 -27.62 -16.57 27.45
CA THR A 585 -27.16 -16.55 26.06
C THR A 585 -26.07 -15.52 25.85
N PHE A 586 -25.09 -15.86 25.02
CA PHE A 586 -23.94 -15.01 24.73
C PHE A 586 -23.77 -14.85 23.23
N ASP A 587 -23.48 -13.62 22.81
CA ASP A 587 -23.12 -13.25 21.45
C ASP A 587 -21.60 -13.37 21.30
N ILE A 588 -21.14 -14.22 20.36
CA ILE A 588 -19.74 -14.35 19.98
C ILE A 588 -19.55 -13.67 18.63
N SER A 589 -18.57 -12.77 18.54
CA SER A 589 -18.09 -12.21 17.28
C SER A 589 -16.62 -12.58 17.07
N ALA A 590 -16.30 -13.09 15.89
CA ALA A 590 -14.98 -13.59 15.56
C ALA A 590 -14.53 -13.17 14.15
N LEU A 591 -13.24 -12.94 13.96
CA LEU A 591 -12.59 -12.59 12.69
C LEU A 591 -11.96 -13.84 12.07
N GLU A 592 -12.02 -14.00 10.76
CA GLU A 592 -11.36 -15.08 10.03
C GLU A 592 -9.88 -15.20 10.43
N TYR A 593 -9.39 -16.42 10.61
CA TYR A 593 -8.02 -16.68 11.05
C TYR A 593 -7.27 -17.53 10.02
N ASN A 594 -6.11 -17.04 9.56
CA ASN A 594 -5.24 -17.79 8.65
C ASN A 594 -3.88 -18.07 9.26
N GLN A 595 -3.62 -19.34 9.63
CA GLN A 595 -2.36 -19.75 10.23
C GLN A 595 -1.15 -19.63 9.29
N SER A 596 -1.32 -19.81 7.97
CA SER A 596 -0.20 -19.75 7.02
C SER A 596 0.39 -18.33 6.88
N LYS A 597 -0.31 -17.31 7.39
CA LYS A 597 0.19 -15.92 7.35
C LYS A 597 1.47 -15.75 8.17
N PHE A 598 1.63 -16.44 9.31
CA PHE A 598 2.79 -16.22 10.19
C PHE A 598 4.10 -16.62 9.52
N SER A 599 4.16 -17.83 8.96
CA SER A 599 5.35 -18.28 8.24
C SER A 599 5.62 -17.46 6.98
N ALA A 600 4.57 -16.94 6.33
CA ALA A 600 4.70 -16.05 5.18
C ALA A 600 5.32 -14.69 5.57
N ILE A 601 4.94 -14.15 6.73
CA ILE A 601 5.52 -12.91 7.27
C ILE A 601 6.99 -13.09 7.66
N ASP A 602 7.36 -14.22 8.26
CA ASP A 602 8.73 -14.39 8.75
C ASP A 602 9.70 -14.86 7.66
N ASN A 603 9.26 -15.78 6.81
CA ASN A 603 10.12 -16.53 5.90
C ASN A 603 9.73 -16.37 4.42
N GLY A 604 8.69 -15.58 4.10
CA GLY A 604 8.21 -15.44 2.72
C GLY A 604 7.61 -16.72 2.14
N THR A 605 7.16 -17.66 2.98
CA THR A 605 6.54 -18.91 2.51
C THR A 605 5.24 -18.63 1.75
N ARG A 606 4.91 -19.49 0.80
CA ARG A 606 3.64 -19.42 0.06
C ARG A 606 2.44 -19.57 1.01
N ILE A 607 1.43 -18.72 0.82
CA ILE A 607 0.14 -18.84 1.52
C ILE A 607 -0.59 -20.10 1.07
N GLU A 608 -1.00 -20.91 2.03
CA GLU A 608 -1.78 -22.13 1.79
C GLU A 608 -3.26 -21.82 1.92
N ALA A 609 -4.03 -22.16 0.88
CA ALA A 609 -5.48 -22.03 0.92
C ALA A 609 -6.08 -23.21 1.67
N ARG A 610 -6.79 -22.93 2.77
CA ARG A 610 -7.57 -23.93 3.50
C ARG A 610 -8.86 -24.22 2.70
N PRO A 611 -9.12 -25.47 2.26
CA PRO A 611 -10.30 -25.76 1.46
C PRO A 611 -11.54 -25.81 2.37
N VAL A 612 -12.26 -24.71 2.49
CA VAL A 612 -13.38 -24.55 3.44
C VAL A 612 -14.76 -24.78 2.84
N SER A 613 -14.84 -25.02 1.53
CA SER A 613 -16.09 -25.25 0.82
C SER A 613 -15.87 -26.17 -0.38
N VAL A 614 -16.81 -27.09 -0.59
CA VAL A 614 -16.92 -27.89 -1.83
C VAL A 614 -17.93 -27.28 -2.81
N LEU A 615 -18.52 -26.12 -2.48
CA LEU A 615 -19.38 -25.40 -3.42
C LEU A 615 -18.54 -24.92 -4.61
N PRO A 616 -19.01 -25.18 -5.86
CA PRO A 616 -18.33 -24.67 -7.03
C PRO A 616 -18.30 -23.13 -6.98
N PRO A 617 -17.19 -22.48 -7.34
CA PRO A 617 -17.09 -21.02 -7.31
C PRO A 617 -18.09 -20.40 -8.29
N SER A 618 -18.70 -19.27 -7.92
CA SER A 618 -19.67 -18.56 -8.78
C SER A 618 -19.06 -17.92 -10.03
N VAL A 619 -17.73 -17.86 -10.10
CA VAL A 619 -16.95 -17.35 -11.24
C VAL A 619 -15.97 -18.43 -11.66
N GLN A 620 -15.96 -18.76 -12.94
CA GLN A 620 -15.06 -19.76 -13.50
C GLN A 620 -13.80 -19.07 -14.07
N PRO A 621 -12.59 -19.39 -13.60
CA PRO A 621 -11.36 -18.91 -14.23
C PRO A 621 -11.21 -19.45 -15.66
N ALA A 622 -10.60 -18.64 -16.53
CA ALA A 622 -10.30 -19.04 -17.90
C ALA A 622 -9.18 -20.09 -17.94
N PRO A 623 -9.20 -21.03 -18.91
CA PRO A 623 -8.10 -21.97 -19.10
C PRO A 623 -6.82 -21.24 -19.54
N THR A 624 -5.66 -21.82 -19.22
CA THR A 624 -4.35 -21.27 -19.61
C THR A 624 -3.72 -22.11 -20.73
N ASP A 625 -2.72 -21.54 -21.41
CA ASP A 625 -1.90 -22.21 -22.44
C ASP A 625 -2.71 -22.85 -23.58
N VAL A 626 -3.63 -22.09 -24.18
CA VAL A 626 -4.36 -22.54 -25.37
C VAL A 626 -3.39 -22.61 -26.55
N THR A 627 -3.15 -23.82 -27.05
CA THR A 627 -2.20 -24.11 -28.13
C THR A 627 -2.90 -24.79 -29.31
N LEU A 628 -2.34 -24.56 -30.51
CA LEU A 628 -2.80 -25.15 -31.76
C LEU A 628 -1.69 -26.02 -32.35
N ALA A 629 -2.02 -27.28 -32.65
CA ALA A 629 -1.15 -28.19 -33.37
C ALA A 629 -1.90 -28.79 -34.56
N THR A 630 -1.16 -29.33 -35.53
CA THR A 630 -1.73 -30.07 -36.66
C THR A 630 -1.02 -31.40 -36.84
N TYR A 631 -1.77 -32.41 -37.24
CA TYR A 631 -1.24 -33.68 -37.70
C TYR A 631 -2.09 -34.21 -38.86
N SER A 632 -1.48 -35.02 -39.71
CA SER A 632 -2.16 -35.64 -40.86
C SER A 632 -2.28 -37.13 -40.62
N VAL A 633 -3.49 -37.67 -40.80
CA VAL A 633 -3.77 -39.11 -40.74
C VAL A 633 -4.23 -39.55 -42.11
N VAL A 634 -3.69 -40.65 -42.62
CA VAL A 634 -4.15 -41.26 -43.86
C VAL A 634 -5.30 -42.20 -43.53
N ASP A 635 -6.51 -41.83 -43.95
CA ASP A 635 -7.72 -42.65 -43.82
C ASP A 635 -8.25 -42.95 -45.23
N GLN A 636 -8.47 -44.23 -45.55
CA GLN A 636 -8.92 -44.70 -46.87
C GLN A 636 -8.13 -44.14 -48.07
N GLY A 637 -6.81 -43.93 -47.93
CA GLY A 637 -5.95 -43.40 -48.99
C GLY A 637 -6.00 -41.88 -49.17
N ILE A 638 -6.72 -41.15 -48.30
CA ILE A 638 -6.80 -39.69 -48.29
C ILE A 638 -6.07 -39.16 -47.05
N ALA A 639 -5.16 -38.20 -47.24
CA ALA A 639 -4.51 -37.50 -46.14
C ALA A 639 -5.47 -36.46 -45.54
N ILE A 640 -6.02 -36.74 -44.34
CA ILE A 640 -6.89 -35.82 -43.60
C ILE A 640 -6.02 -35.03 -42.63
N THR A 641 -5.91 -33.72 -42.87
CA THR A 641 -5.24 -32.81 -41.93
C THR A 641 -6.22 -32.38 -40.83
N THR A 642 -5.84 -32.62 -39.57
CA THR A 642 -6.66 -32.33 -38.38
C THR A 642 -5.94 -31.34 -37.47
N MET A 643 -6.66 -30.30 -37.03
CA MET A 643 -6.19 -29.36 -36.02
C MET A 643 -6.53 -29.91 -34.64
N MET A 644 -5.54 -29.91 -33.74
CA MET A 644 -5.72 -30.18 -32.32
C MET A 644 -5.63 -28.87 -31.55
N VAL A 645 -6.70 -28.53 -30.83
CA VAL A 645 -6.70 -27.44 -29.85
C VAL A 645 -6.46 -28.07 -28.47
N ALA A 646 -5.43 -27.63 -27.75
CA ALA A 646 -5.11 -28.15 -26.41
C ALA A 646 -4.93 -27.00 -25.41
N TRP A 647 -5.22 -27.24 -24.13
CA TRP A 647 -5.12 -26.23 -23.06
C TRP A 647 -4.85 -26.89 -21.70
N GLN A 648 -4.47 -26.10 -20.70
CA GLN A 648 -4.33 -26.56 -19.31
C GLN A 648 -5.66 -26.49 -18.56
N GLN A 649 -5.86 -27.43 -17.62
CA GLN A 649 -7.10 -27.52 -16.85
C GLN A 649 -7.33 -26.24 -16.02
N ALA A 650 -8.50 -25.62 -16.20
CA ALA A 650 -8.94 -24.52 -15.34
C ALA A 650 -9.48 -25.07 -14.01
N ALA A 651 -9.17 -24.39 -12.90
CA ALA A 651 -9.65 -24.79 -11.57
C ALA A 651 -11.18 -24.86 -11.53
N SER A 652 -11.74 -25.92 -10.93
CA SER A 652 -13.18 -26.17 -10.81
C SER A 652 -13.96 -26.33 -12.12
N ALA A 653 -13.28 -26.43 -13.27
CA ALA A 653 -13.92 -26.68 -14.56
C ALA A 653 -14.31 -28.16 -14.72
N VAL A 654 -15.55 -28.40 -15.13
CA VAL A 654 -16.09 -29.73 -15.46
C VAL A 654 -16.24 -29.94 -16.97
N ALA A 655 -16.29 -28.86 -17.75
CA ALA A 655 -16.38 -28.90 -19.20
C ALA A 655 -15.74 -27.66 -19.85
N TYR A 656 -15.51 -27.73 -21.16
CA TYR A 656 -14.96 -26.67 -21.97
C TYR A 656 -15.75 -26.49 -23.26
N THR A 657 -15.93 -25.26 -23.71
CA THR A 657 -16.47 -24.92 -25.03
C THR A 657 -15.36 -24.33 -25.88
N VAL A 658 -15.15 -24.89 -27.06
CA VAL A 658 -14.08 -24.49 -27.99
C VAL A 658 -14.68 -23.85 -29.24
N GLU A 659 -14.15 -22.70 -29.61
CA GLU A 659 -14.45 -22.00 -30.85
C GLU A 659 -13.16 -21.67 -31.59
N TRP A 660 -13.18 -21.62 -32.91
CA TRP A 660 -12.02 -21.27 -33.73
C TRP A 660 -12.41 -20.35 -34.88
N ARG A 661 -11.45 -19.59 -35.40
CA ARG A 661 -11.59 -18.81 -36.62
C ARG A 661 -10.33 -18.94 -37.47
N ARG A 662 -10.49 -18.73 -38.78
CA ARG A 662 -9.41 -18.73 -39.77
C ARG A 662 -9.35 -17.37 -40.47
N ASP A 663 -8.14 -16.85 -40.68
CA ASP A 663 -7.84 -15.67 -41.52
C ASP A 663 -8.76 -14.46 -41.22
N ASN A 664 -9.04 -14.20 -39.94
CA ASN A 664 -9.96 -13.17 -39.44
C ASN A 664 -11.44 -13.31 -39.84
N GLY A 665 -11.87 -14.50 -40.24
CA GLY A 665 -13.29 -14.83 -40.45
C GLY A 665 -14.11 -14.94 -39.17
N GLU A 666 -15.34 -15.45 -39.32
CA GLU A 666 -16.27 -15.67 -38.21
C GLU A 666 -15.80 -16.79 -37.26
N TRP A 667 -16.27 -16.72 -36.01
CA TRP A 667 -16.02 -17.75 -35.01
C TRP A 667 -16.94 -18.96 -35.24
N VAL A 668 -16.34 -20.14 -35.40
CA VAL A 668 -17.02 -21.41 -35.58
C VAL A 668 -16.91 -22.23 -34.29
N THR A 669 -18.05 -22.72 -33.78
CA THR A 669 -18.08 -23.58 -32.59
C THR A 669 -17.64 -25.00 -32.94
N ALA A 670 -16.59 -25.49 -32.28
CA ALA A 670 -16.09 -26.86 -32.46
C ALA A 670 -16.79 -27.88 -31.54
N GLY A 671 -17.39 -27.41 -30.43
CA GLY A 671 -18.21 -28.23 -29.53
C GLY A 671 -17.89 -28.03 -28.05
N ARG A 672 -18.57 -28.82 -27.19
CA ARG A 672 -18.34 -28.92 -25.75
C ARG A 672 -17.65 -30.25 -25.42
N THR A 673 -16.59 -30.23 -24.63
CA THR A 673 -15.83 -31.42 -24.22
C THR A 673 -15.47 -31.39 -22.74
N GLY A 674 -15.32 -32.55 -22.11
CA GLY A 674 -14.75 -32.69 -20.76
C GLY A 674 -13.23 -32.88 -20.75
N SER A 675 -12.64 -33.16 -21.91
CA SER A 675 -11.21 -33.35 -22.09
C SER A 675 -10.47 -32.00 -22.22
N GLN A 676 -9.14 -32.04 -22.06
CA GLN A 676 -8.24 -30.88 -22.17
C GLN A 676 -7.78 -30.60 -23.62
N SER A 677 -8.39 -31.29 -24.59
CA SER A 677 -8.15 -31.10 -26.01
C SER A 677 -9.42 -31.36 -26.82
N LEU A 678 -9.48 -30.78 -28.01
CA LEU A 678 -10.53 -30.99 -29.00
C LEU A 678 -9.96 -30.97 -30.42
N GLU A 679 -10.36 -31.94 -31.23
CA GLU A 679 -9.91 -32.11 -32.61
C GLU A 679 -10.91 -31.52 -33.61
N VAL A 680 -10.42 -30.78 -34.61
CA VAL A 680 -11.17 -30.24 -35.74
C VAL A 680 -10.61 -30.85 -37.02
N ARG A 681 -11.38 -31.71 -37.68
CA ARG A 681 -10.97 -32.44 -38.89
C ARG A 681 -11.15 -31.59 -40.16
N ASN A 682 -10.47 -31.98 -41.25
CA ASN A 682 -10.58 -31.37 -42.59
C ASN A 682 -10.19 -29.88 -42.62
N ILE A 683 -9.12 -29.51 -41.92
CA ILE A 683 -8.65 -28.12 -41.91
C ILE A 683 -7.91 -27.75 -43.21
N TYR A 684 -8.10 -26.50 -43.65
CA TYR A 684 -7.47 -25.92 -44.83
C TYR A 684 -6.29 -25.04 -44.43
N ALA A 685 -5.41 -24.70 -45.38
CA ALA A 685 -4.22 -23.89 -45.09
C ALA A 685 -4.59 -22.45 -44.74
N GLY A 686 -4.10 -21.93 -43.61
CA GLY A 686 -4.43 -20.57 -43.15
C GLY A 686 -3.90 -20.27 -41.76
N THR A 687 -4.16 -19.07 -41.26
CA THR A 687 -3.84 -18.65 -39.88
C THR A 687 -5.06 -18.88 -38.99
N TYR A 688 -4.90 -19.70 -37.96
CA TYR A 688 -5.97 -20.07 -37.04
C TYR A 688 -5.79 -19.41 -35.67
N VAL A 689 -6.92 -19.08 -35.06
CA VAL A 689 -7.02 -18.69 -33.65
C VAL A 689 -8.14 -19.52 -33.02
N ALA A 690 -7.87 -20.18 -31.91
CA ALA A 690 -8.90 -20.78 -31.08
C ALA A 690 -9.15 -19.95 -29.82
N ARG A 691 -10.37 -19.99 -29.33
CA ARG A 691 -10.73 -19.53 -28.00
C ARG A 691 -11.45 -20.62 -27.23
N VAL A 692 -11.11 -20.76 -25.95
CA VAL A 692 -11.64 -21.80 -25.07
C VAL A 692 -12.27 -21.15 -23.85
N ARG A 693 -13.49 -21.58 -23.51
CA ARG A 693 -14.18 -21.20 -22.26
C ARG A 693 -14.28 -22.42 -21.36
N ALA A 694 -13.90 -22.27 -20.09
CA ALA A 694 -14.13 -23.28 -19.07
C ALA A 694 -15.53 -23.11 -18.47
N ILE A 695 -16.17 -24.21 -18.08
CA ILE A 695 -17.50 -24.24 -17.48
C ILE A 695 -17.42 -25.03 -16.17
N ASN A 696 -17.90 -24.44 -15.08
CA ASN A 696 -17.96 -25.10 -13.77
C ASN A 696 -19.21 -26.00 -13.62
N ALA A 697 -19.35 -26.67 -12.48
CA ALA A 697 -20.51 -27.51 -12.18
C ALA A 697 -21.85 -26.75 -12.06
N LEU A 698 -21.82 -25.42 -11.97
CA LEU A 698 -22.99 -24.53 -11.96
C LEU A 698 -23.33 -23.98 -13.36
N ASP A 699 -22.72 -24.54 -14.43
CA ASP A 699 -22.83 -24.07 -15.82
C ASP A 699 -22.41 -22.59 -16.03
N VAL A 700 -21.60 -22.03 -15.13
CA VAL A 700 -21.00 -20.69 -15.30
C VAL A 700 -19.76 -20.81 -16.19
N ALA A 701 -19.76 -20.05 -17.29
CA ALA A 701 -18.64 -19.99 -18.23
C ALA A 701 -17.60 -18.92 -17.81
N SER A 702 -16.33 -19.22 -18.07
CA SER A 702 -15.23 -18.25 -17.93
C SER A 702 -15.23 -17.20 -19.03
N LEU A 703 -14.40 -16.16 -18.85
CA LEU A 703 -13.90 -15.38 -19.99
C LEU A 703 -13.17 -16.32 -20.98
N PRO A 704 -13.22 -16.04 -22.31
CA PRO A 704 -12.52 -16.85 -23.30
C PRO A 704 -11.00 -16.63 -23.20
N ALA A 705 -10.24 -17.72 -23.14
CA ALA A 705 -8.80 -17.71 -23.33
C ALA A 705 -8.47 -17.93 -24.81
N TYR A 706 -7.52 -17.17 -25.34
CA TYR A 706 -7.17 -17.18 -26.76
C TYR A 706 -5.84 -17.90 -27.00
N SER A 707 -5.73 -18.63 -28.11
CA SER A 707 -4.46 -19.11 -28.61
C SER A 707 -3.67 -18.01 -29.30
N ALA A 708 -2.37 -18.21 -29.45
CA ALA A 708 -1.59 -17.43 -30.42
C ALA A 708 -2.07 -17.72 -31.86
N GLU A 709 -1.93 -16.73 -32.74
CA GLU A 709 -2.14 -16.91 -34.18
C GLU A 709 -1.16 -17.94 -34.73
N THR A 710 -1.67 -19.08 -35.18
CA THR A 710 -0.84 -20.19 -35.65
C THR A 710 -1.15 -20.50 -37.10
N ARG A 711 -0.13 -20.47 -37.97
CA ARG A 711 -0.29 -20.82 -39.38
C ARG A 711 -0.24 -22.34 -39.53
N LEU A 712 -1.34 -22.93 -39.99
CA LEU A 712 -1.46 -24.37 -40.19
C LEU A 712 -1.42 -24.69 -41.69
N THR A 713 -0.66 -25.73 -42.06
CA THR A 713 -0.58 -26.25 -43.43
C THR A 713 -1.77 -27.18 -43.66
N GLY A 714 -2.72 -26.79 -44.52
CA GLY A 714 -3.83 -27.66 -44.97
C GLY A 714 -3.70 -28.04 -46.46
N LYS A 715 -4.81 -28.38 -47.14
CA LYS A 715 -4.84 -28.81 -48.56
C LYS A 715 -4.28 -27.73 -49.53
N THR A 716 -3.42 -28.13 -50.48
CA THR A 716 -2.71 -27.23 -51.44
C THR A 716 -2.87 -27.60 -52.94
N SER A 717 -3.69 -28.59 -53.30
CA SER A 717 -3.82 -29.05 -54.70
C SER A 717 -4.73 -28.14 -55.55
N PRO A 718 -4.31 -27.67 -56.76
CA PRO A 718 -5.15 -26.87 -57.67
C PRO A 718 -6.38 -27.63 -58.24
N PRO A 719 -7.42 -26.91 -58.73
CA PRO A 719 -8.60 -27.54 -59.33
C PRO A 719 -8.30 -28.21 -60.69
N PRO A 720 -9.08 -29.23 -61.09
CA PRO A 720 -8.98 -29.87 -62.40
C PRO A 720 -9.25 -28.90 -63.58
N VAL A 721 -8.85 -29.30 -64.80
CA VAL A 721 -9.05 -28.50 -66.04
C VAL A 721 -10.49 -28.58 -66.53
N VAL A 722 -11.00 -27.53 -67.17
CA VAL A 722 -12.33 -27.50 -67.84
C VAL A 722 -12.45 -28.68 -68.81
N GLY A 723 -13.58 -29.38 -68.81
CA GLY A 723 -13.79 -30.60 -69.60
C GLY A 723 -13.96 -30.33 -71.10
N THR A 724 -14.83 -29.38 -71.45
CA THR A 724 -15.07 -28.94 -72.84
C THR A 724 -15.39 -27.45 -72.89
N LEU A 725 -15.15 -26.83 -74.05
CA LEU A 725 -15.59 -25.47 -74.39
C LEU A 725 -16.06 -25.48 -75.85
N ILE A 726 -17.28 -25.07 -76.11
CA ILE A 726 -17.93 -25.10 -77.43
C ILE A 726 -18.42 -23.68 -77.75
N ALA A 727 -18.07 -23.18 -78.93
CA ALA A 727 -18.58 -21.91 -79.44
C ALA A 727 -19.58 -22.15 -80.58
N THR A 728 -20.83 -21.74 -80.37
CA THR A 728 -21.94 -21.90 -81.31
C THR A 728 -22.30 -20.56 -81.94
N ALA A 729 -22.34 -20.51 -83.27
CA ALA A 729 -22.74 -19.34 -84.04
C ALA A 729 -24.23 -19.03 -83.86
N ILE A 730 -24.57 -17.79 -83.55
CA ILE A 730 -25.94 -17.28 -83.54
C ILE A 730 -26.03 -15.94 -84.31
N VAL A 731 -27.24 -15.51 -84.65
CA VAL A 731 -27.43 -14.25 -85.38
C VAL A 731 -26.93 -13.08 -84.52
N PHE A 732 -25.96 -12.32 -85.04
CA PHE A 732 -25.28 -11.21 -84.36
C PHE A 732 -24.65 -11.56 -82.99
N GLY A 733 -24.24 -12.83 -82.78
CA GLY A 733 -23.62 -13.24 -81.53
C GLY A 733 -22.92 -14.60 -81.57
N ILE A 734 -22.25 -14.96 -80.48
CA ILE A 734 -21.63 -16.27 -80.25
C ILE A 734 -22.06 -16.77 -78.88
N ARG A 735 -22.55 -18.01 -78.81
CA ARG A 735 -22.85 -18.69 -77.55
C ARG A 735 -21.70 -19.62 -77.18
N LEU A 736 -21.22 -19.52 -75.95
CA LEU A 736 -20.17 -20.35 -75.36
C LEU A 736 -20.80 -21.29 -74.34
N ASP A 737 -20.55 -22.59 -74.46
CA ASP A 737 -20.97 -23.61 -73.50
C ASP A 737 -19.72 -24.39 -73.02
N TRP A 738 -19.55 -24.59 -71.72
CA TRP A 738 -18.44 -25.37 -71.15
C TRP A 738 -18.91 -26.46 -70.20
N ALA A 739 -18.14 -27.54 -70.06
CA ALA A 739 -18.44 -28.63 -69.13
C ALA A 739 -17.42 -28.69 -67.99
N PHE A 740 -17.90 -28.98 -66.78
CA PHE A 740 -17.04 -29.29 -65.64
C PHE A 740 -16.59 -30.77 -65.69
N PRO A 741 -15.36 -31.10 -65.24
CA PRO A 741 -14.89 -32.48 -65.19
C PRO A 741 -15.67 -33.32 -64.17
N THR A 742 -15.71 -34.64 -64.36
CA THR A 742 -16.42 -35.57 -63.48
C THR A 742 -15.61 -35.85 -62.21
N GLY A 743 -16.21 -35.61 -61.02
CA GLY A 743 -15.58 -35.82 -59.72
C GLY A 743 -16.05 -34.80 -58.66
N PRO A 744 -15.54 -34.86 -57.42
CA PRO A 744 -15.77 -33.81 -56.43
C PRO A 744 -15.09 -32.51 -56.87
N LEU A 745 -15.87 -31.47 -57.11
CA LEU A 745 -15.41 -30.16 -57.58
C LEU A 745 -15.49 -29.14 -56.45
N ASP A 746 -14.36 -28.54 -56.09
CA ASP A 746 -14.25 -27.40 -55.18
C ASP A 746 -14.20 -26.05 -55.93
N VAL A 747 -14.75 -26.03 -57.15
CA VAL A 747 -14.78 -24.87 -58.07
C VAL A 747 -15.67 -23.75 -57.50
N GLU A 748 -15.14 -22.53 -57.47
CA GLU A 748 -15.88 -21.31 -57.18
C GLU A 748 -16.41 -20.67 -58.47
N ARG A 749 -15.55 -20.56 -59.49
CA ARG A 749 -15.89 -19.87 -60.75
C ARG A 749 -15.07 -20.37 -61.96
N THR A 750 -15.61 -20.15 -63.15
CA THR A 750 -14.92 -20.29 -64.44
C THR A 750 -14.53 -18.91 -64.96
N GLU A 751 -13.27 -18.73 -65.37
CA GLU A 751 -12.84 -17.54 -66.11
C GLU A 751 -12.90 -17.82 -67.60
N LEU A 752 -13.60 -16.97 -68.37
CA LEU A 752 -13.58 -17.00 -69.84
C LEU A 752 -12.72 -15.85 -70.39
N TRP A 753 -11.98 -16.15 -71.45
CA TRP A 753 -11.04 -15.24 -72.11
C TRP A 753 -11.19 -15.34 -73.62
N TRP A 754 -10.94 -14.25 -74.35
CA TRP A 754 -11.09 -14.19 -75.80
C TRP A 754 -9.98 -13.39 -76.50
N SER A 755 -9.74 -13.67 -77.78
CA SER A 755 -8.85 -12.90 -78.67
C SER A 755 -9.37 -12.89 -80.11
N LYS A 756 -8.94 -11.92 -80.93
CA LYS A 756 -9.16 -11.91 -82.39
C LYS A 756 -8.19 -12.83 -83.15
N ALA A 757 -7.05 -13.16 -82.55
CA ALA A 757 -6.05 -14.06 -83.11
C ALA A 757 -6.03 -15.39 -82.33
N PRO A 758 -5.58 -16.51 -82.95
CA PRO A 758 -5.41 -17.80 -82.28
C PRO A 758 -4.22 -17.81 -81.28
N ASP A 759 -3.98 -16.72 -80.57
CA ASP A 759 -2.87 -16.55 -79.62
C ASP A 759 -3.39 -16.19 -78.22
N ARG A 760 -3.16 -17.10 -77.25
CA ARG A 760 -3.57 -16.91 -75.86
C ARG A 760 -2.85 -15.74 -75.18
N ALA A 761 -1.62 -15.41 -75.59
CA ALA A 761 -0.89 -14.29 -74.99
C ALA A 761 -1.58 -12.94 -75.26
N SER A 762 -2.32 -12.85 -76.37
CA SER A 762 -3.14 -11.69 -76.74
C SER A 762 -4.57 -11.71 -76.16
N ALA A 763 -4.93 -12.76 -75.40
CA ALA A 763 -6.28 -12.92 -74.89
C ALA A 763 -6.61 -11.93 -73.76
N THR A 764 -7.82 -11.39 -73.79
CA THR A 764 -8.39 -10.53 -72.75
C THR A 764 -9.52 -11.24 -72.03
N LYS A 765 -9.68 -10.97 -70.73
CA LYS A 765 -10.70 -11.61 -69.89
C LYS A 765 -12.08 -11.15 -70.35
N LEU A 766 -12.93 -12.11 -70.71
CA LEU A 766 -14.34 -11.87 -71.04
C LEU A 766 -15.17 -11.66 -69.77
N GLY A 767 -14.93 -12.49 -68.74
CA GLY A 767 -15.65 -12.40 -67.48
C GLY A 767 -15.40 -13.59 -66.55
N ASP A 768 -15.92 -13.45 -65.33
CA ASP A 768 -15.97 -14.49 -64.30
C ASP A 768 -17.39 -15.04 -64.16
N PHE A 769 -17.54 -16.37 -64.17
CA PHE A 769 -18.83 -17.05 -64.10
C PHE A 769 -18.86 -17.97 -62.89
N ALA A 770 -19.67 -17.66 -61.88
CA ALA A 770 -19.79 -18.45 -60.66
C ALA A 770 -20.30 -19.87 -60.94
N PHE A 771 -19.72 -20.88 -60.31
CA PHE A 771 -20.22 -22.25 -60.38
C PHE A 771 -21.69 -22.31 -59.88
N PRO A 772 -22.62 -23.01 -60.57
CA PRO A 772 -22.41 -23.96 -61.67
C PRO A 772 -22.68 -23.37 -63.06
N ALA A 773 -22.56 -22.04 -63.26
CA ALA A 773 -22.77 -21.44 -64.58
C ALA A 773 -21.85 -22.09 -65.61
N ASN A 774 -22.44 -22.50 -66.73
CA ASN A 774 -21.78 -23.31 -67.76
C ASN A 774 -22.06 -22.82 -69.19
N THR A 775 -22.66 -21.64 -69.32
CA THR A 775 -23.00 -21.02 -70.61
C THR A 775 -22.92 -19.50 -70.54
N HIS A 776 -22.54 -18.87 -71.64
CA HIS A 776 -22.53 -17.42 -71.79
C HIS A 776 -22.72 -17.02 -73.26
N THR A 777 -23.47 -15.95 -73.52
CA THR A 777 -23.74 -15.50 -74.89
C THR A 777 -23.25 -14.08 -75.12
N LEU A 778 -22.36 -13.93 -76.09
CA LEU A 778 -21.84 -12.65 -76.58
C LEU A 778 -22.72 -12.15 -77.72
N MET A 779 -23.42 -11.02 -77.53
CA MET A 779 -24.34 -10.42 -78.52
C MET A 779 -23.80 -9.10 -79.07
N GLY A 780 -24.41 -8.59 -80.14
CA GLY A 780 -24.06 -7.29 -80.75
C GLY A 780 -22.86 -7.36 -81.69
N LEU A 781 -22.54 -8.55 -82.20
CA LEU A 781 -21.45 -8.78 -83.14
C LEU A 781 -21.90 -8.52 -84.58
N ALA A 782 -21.02 -7.99 -85.42
CA ALA A 782 -21.24 -7.97 -86.86
C ALA A 782 -21.35 -9.40 -87.39
N ALA A 783 -22.17 -9.63 -88.43
CA ALA A 783 -22.30 -10.93 -89.08
C ALA A 783 -20.93 -11.45 -89.57
N GLY A 784 -20.60 -12.69 -89.24
CA GLY A 784 -19.31 -13.31 -89.57
C GLY A 784 -18.11 -12.91 -88.69
N ALA A 785 -18.30 -12.09 -87.65
CA ALA A 785 -17.23 -11.75 -86.71
C ALA A 785 -16.67 -13.00 -86.00
N THR A 786 -15.35 -13.15 -86.00
CA THR A 786 -14.62 -14.35 -85.52
C THR A 786 -13.72 -14.05 -84.33
N PHE A 787 -13.76 -14.91 -83.30
CA PHE A 787 -12.95 -14.82 -82.08
C PHE A 787 -12.48 -16.21 -81.61
N TYR A 788 -11.40 -16.27 -80.85
CA TYR A 788 -10.87 -17.48 -80.20
C TYR A 788 -11.08 -17.40 -78.69
N PHE A 789 -11.53 -18.48 -78.06
CA PHE A 789 -11.90 -18.51 -76.64
C PHE A 789 -11.10 -19.54 -75.82
N TRP A 790 -10.85 -19.20 -74.55
CA TRP A 790 -10.24 -20.07 -73.54
C TRP A 790 -11.01 -19.99 -72.21
N ALA A 791 -10.98 -21.09 -71.46
CA ALA A 791 -11.58 -21.21 -70.14
C ALA A 791 -10.59 -21.79 -69.12
N ARG A 792 -10.72 -21.44 -67.84
CA ARG A 792 -10.04 -22.10 -66.72
C ARG A 792 -10.88 -22.04 -65.45
N LEU A 793 -10.66 -22.98 -64.52
CA LEU A 793 -11.40 -23.06 -63.25
C LEU A 793 -10.59 -22.45 -62.11
N VAL A 794 -11.27 -21.78 -61.18
CA VAL A 794 -10.72 -21.28 -59.91
C VAL A 794 -11.48 -21.92 -58.76
N ASP A 795 -10.77 -22.49 -57.78
CA ASP A 795 -11.39 -23.11 -56.61
C ASP A 795 -11.79 -22.08 -55.54
N LYS A 796 -12.60 -22.49 -54.55
CA LYS A 796 -13.01 -21.65 -53.41
C LYS A 796 -11.85 -21.19 -52.51
N SER A 797 -10.64 -21.70 -52.73
CA SER A 797 -9.42 -21.34 -52.00
C SER A 797 -8.52 -20.38 -52.81
N GLY A 798 -8.93 -19.99 -54.02
CA GLY A 798 -8.19 -19.09 -54.90
C GLY A 798 -7.09 -19.75 -55.73
N ASN A 799 -6.96 -21.09 -55.73
CA ASN A 799 -6.02 -21.76 -56.63
C ASN A 799 -6.56 -21.71 -58.07
N VAL A 800 -5.68 -21.34 -59.00
CA VAL A 800 -6.02 -21.18 -60.42
C VAL A 800 -5.63 -22.44 -61.18
N GLY A 801 -6.61 -23.09 -61.81
CA GLY A 801 -6.43 -24.28 -62.64
C GLY A 801 -5.81 -23.97 -64.01
N ALA A 802 -5.47 -25.01 -64.75
CA ALA A 802 -4.89 -24.86 -66.09
C ALA A 802 -5.92 -24.47 -67.15
N TRP A 803 -5.43 -23.96 -68.29
CA TRP A 803 -6.23 -23.48 -69.42
C TRP A 803 -6.82 -24.60 -70.28
N TYR A 804 -8.01 -24.36 -70.83
CA TYR A 804 -8.65 -25.17 -71.86
C TYR A 804 -9.12 -24.29 -73.03
N PRO A 805 -8.84 -24.65 -74.29
CA PRO A 805 -7.88 -25.67 -74.71
C PRO A 805 -6.44 -25.21 -74.41
N SER A 806 -5.48 -26.14 -74.40
CA SER A 806 -4.07 -25.81 -74.14
C SER A 806 -3.39 -25.06 -75.29
N GLY A 807 -3.93 -25.12 -76.52
CA GLY A 807 -3.39 -24.51 -77.73
C GLY A 807 -4.18 -23.29 -78.23
N ASN A 808 -4.27 -23.14 -79.56
CA ASN A 808 -5.03 -22.11 -80.26
C ASN A 808 -6.51 -22.24 -79.85
N GLY A 809 -7.12 -21.22 -79.24
CA GLY A 809 -8.42 -21.28 -78.57
C GLY A 809 -9.57 -21.83 -79.42
N VAL A 810 -10.75 -22.02 -78.81
CA VAL A 810 -11.93 -22.48 -79.55
C VAL A 810 -12.43 -21.35 -80.45
N LEU A 811 -12.49 -21.58 -81.76
CA LEU A 811 -12.98 -20.59 -82.73
C LEU A 811 -14.51 -20.45 -82.62
N GLY A 812 -15.00 -19.24 -82.37
CA GLY A 812 -16.40 -18.86 -82.48
C GLY A 812 -16.61 -17.81 -83.55
N MET A 813 -17.69 -17.94 -84.31
CA MET A 813 -18.08 -17.01 -85.38
C MET A 813 -19.56 -16.67 -85.24
N SER A 814 -19.95 -15.40 -85.40
CA SER A 814 -21.37 -15.06 -85.49
C SER A 814 -21.95 -15.50 -86.84
N SER A 815 -23.25 -15.81 -86.91
CA SER A 815 -23.85 -16.33 -88.14
C SER A 815 -23.66 -15.35 -89.31
N ASP A 816 -23.09 -15.83 -90.41
CA ASP A 816 -22.91 -15.14 -91.69
C ASP A 816 -23.96 -15.57 -92.73
N ARG A 817 -24.83 -16.51 -92.36
CA ARG A 817 -25.86 -17.06 -93.25
C ARG A 817 -26.98 -16.04 -93.43
N ALA A 818 -27.11 -15.53 -94.66
CA ALA A 818 -28.16 -14.57 -95.02
C ALA A 818 -29.57 -15.07 -94.66
N SER A 819 -29.85 -16.37 -94.76
CA SER A 819 -31.14 -16.97 -94.39
C SER A 819 -31.52 -16.74 -92.93
N ASP A 820 -30.54 -16.83 -92.03
CA ASP A 820 -30.73 -16.81 -90.59
C ASP A 820 -30.93 -15.36 -90.13
N ILE A 821 -30.16 -14.44 -90.72
CA ILE A 821 -30.26 -12.99 -90.51
C ILE A 821 -31.60 -12.47 -91.06
N LEU A 822 -31.98 -12.86 -92.29
CA LEU A 822 -33.26 -12.45 -92.91
C LEU A 822 -34.45 -13.01 -92.12
N SER A 823 -34.38 -14.24 -91.61
CA SER A 823 -35.45 -14.82 -90.78
C SER A 823 -35.56 -14.13 -89.43
N TYR A 824 -34.44 -13.74 -88.81
CA TYR A 824 -34.43 -12.92 -87.58
C TYR A 824 -35.06 -11.54 -87.81
N MET A 825 -34.83 -10.93 -88.97
CA MET A 825 -35.44 -9.64 -89.35
C MET A 825 -36.90 -9.76 -89.81
N LYS A 826 -37.35 -10.95 -90.23
CA LYS A 826 -38.70 -11.21 -90.74
C LYS A 826 -39.71 -11.20 -89.59
N GLY A 827 -40.49 -10.12 -89.50
CA GLY A 827 -41.47 -9.88 -88.43
C GLY A 827 -41.07 -8.79 -87.44
N GLN A 828 -39.83 -8.28 -87.50
CA GLN A 828 -39.39 -7.07 -86.76
C GLN A 828 -39.49 -5.77 -87.58
N ILE A 829 -39.80 -5.86 -88.88
CA ILE A 829 -40.27 -4.73 -89.70
C ILE A 829 -41.79 -4.84 -89.82
N GLY A 830 -42.52 -4.16 -88.94
CA GLY A 830 -43.99 -4.16 -88.90
C GLY A 830 -44.60 -3.14 -89.88
N LYS A 831 -45.83 -3.41 -90.34
CA LYS A 831 -46.62 -2.52 -91.22
C LYS A 831 -46.75 -1.08 -90.69
N THR A 832 -46.60 -0.84 -89.40
CA THR A 832 -46.67 0.48 -88.77
C THR A 832 -45.49 1.39 -89.07
N GLN A 833 -44.28 0.87 -89.30
CA GLN A 833 -43.12 1.69 -89.68
C GLN A 833 -43.11 2.08 -91.17
N LEU A 834 -43.85 1.36 -92.02
CA LEU A 834 -44.01 1.72 -93.43
C LEU A 834 -45.31 2.50 -93.70
N ALA A 835 -46.32 2.41 -92.81
CA ALA A 835 -47.58 3.14 -92.92
C ALA A 835 -47.47 4.60 -92.46
N GLY A 836 -46.60 4.92 -91.48
CA GLY A 836 -46.40 6.30 -91.01
C GLY A 836 -45.85 7.24 -92.07
N ASP A 837 -44.99 6.74 -92.97
CA ASP A 837 -44.36 7.54 -94.02
C ASP A 837 -45.23 7.69 -95.29
N LEU A 838 -46.31 6.90 -95.42
CA LEU A 838 -47.26 7.00 -96.55
C LEU A 838 -48.55 7.77 -96.21
N LEU A 839 -49.01 7.72 -94.95
CA LEU A 839 -50.17 8.50 -94.48
C LEU A 839 -49.87 10.00 -94.33
N SER A 840 -48.62 10.35 -93.98
CA SER A 840 -48.15 11.73 -93.87
C SER A 840 -48.08 12.48 -95.22
N ALA A 841 -48.09 11.77 -96.35
CA ALA A 841 -48.12 12.36 -97.70
C ALA A 841 -49.54 12.43 -98.32
N VAL A 842 -50.56 11.86 -97.66
CA VAL A 842 -51.95 11.76 -98.18
C VAL A 842 -52.90 12.75 -97.48
N ASP A 843 -52.65 13.11 -96.21
CA ASP A 843 -53.49 14.08 -95.47
C ASP A 843 -53.19 15.56 -95.79
N SER A 844 -52.20 15.86 -96.63
CA SER A 844 -51.84 17.24 -97.03
C SER A 844 -52.44 17.70 -98.37
N ILE A 845 -53.49 17.02 -98.85
CA ILE A 845 -54.26 17.40 -100.04
C ILE A 845 -55.72 17.57 -99.62
N ASP A 846 -56.18 18.82 -99.45
CA ASP A 846 -57.63 19.09 -99.45
C ASP A 846 -57.95 20.32 -100.34
N PRO A 847 -59.03 20.25 -101.17
CA PRO A 847 -59.38 21.19 -102.23
C PRO A 847 -60.37 22.29 -101.74
N PRO A 848 -60.87 23.20 -102.62
CA PRO A 848 -61.20 24.59 -102.28
C PRO A 848 -62.67 24.88 -101.91
N MET A 849 -62.81 25.88 -101.02
CA MET A 849 -63.69 27.08 -101.04
C MET A 849 -65.24 26.98 -101.00
N ALA A 850 -65.83 27.70 -100.03
CA ALA A 850 -66.81 28.81 -100.15
C ALA A 850 -67.44 29.06 -98.76
N GLY A 851 -67.56 30.24 -98.16
CA GLY A 851 -67.67 31.61 -98.66
C GLY A 851 -69.06 32.17 -98.30
N SER A 852 -69.15 33.00 -97.25
CA SER A 852 -70.07 34.16 -97.07
C SER A 852 -70.08 34.53 -95.57
N ASP A 853 -69.37 35.57 -95.13
CA ASP A 853 -69.71 37.00 -95.22
C ASP A 853 -70.49 37.47 -93.98
N GLU A 854 -69.80 38.30 -93.18
CA GLU A 854 -70.22 39.57 -92.56
C GLU A 854 -69.76 39.78 -91.09
N ASP A 855 -68.78 40.71 -91.00
CA ASP A 855 -68.67 41.82 -90.04
C ASP A 855 -67.79 41.76 -88.75
N PHE A 856 -66.54 42.20 -88.99
CA PHE A 856 -65.80 43.31 -88.37
C PHE A 856 -65.02 43.22 -87.03
N ALA A 857 -63.73 43.56 -87.19
CA ALA A 857 -62.73 44.22 -86.30
C ALA A 857 -61.83 43.26 -85.48
N GLY A 858 -60.58 42.94 -85.86
CA GLY A 858 -59.41 43.78 -86.22
C GLY A 858 -58.51 43.90 -84.98
N ASP A 859 -57.18 43.75 -84.94
CA ASP A 859 -56.05 43.52 -85.87
C ASP A 859 -54.80 43.26 -84.97
N GLY A 860 -53.70 42.68 -85.52
CA GLY A 860 -52.34 42.77 -84.97
C GLY A 860 -51.67 41.44 -84.58
N THR A 861 -51.15 40.64 -85.52
CA THR A 861 -49.71 40.51 -85.90
C THR A 861 -48.77 39.92 -84.81
N VAL A 862 -47.77 39.04 -85.01
CA VAL A 862 -47.11 38.33 -86.13
C VAL A 862 -46.00 37.43 -85.48
N TYR A 863 -45.52 36.37 -86.19
CA TYR A 863 -44.22 35.64 -86.05
C TYR A 863 -44.04 34.58 -84.94
N ALA A 864 -43.28 33.46 -85.06
CA ALA A 864 -42.70 32.55 -86.08
C ALA A 864 -41.34 32.01 -85.56
N GLY A 865 -41.00 30.76 -85.91
CA GLY A 865 -39.63 30.17 -85.85
C GLY A 865 -39.45 29.09 -84.77
N ILE A 866 -39.58 27.77 -85.03
CA ILE A 866 -38.83 26.83 -85.89
C ILE A 866 -37.39 26.53 -85.41
N VAL A 867 -37.18 25.27 -84.97
CA VAL A 867 -36.17 24.24 -85.37
C VAL A 867 -34.74 24.79 -85.65
N SER A 868 -33.60 24.25 -85.21
CA SER A 868 -33.15 22.87 -85.42
C SER A 868 -31.69 22.66 -84.97
N THR A 869 -31.43 21.48 -84.38
CA THR A 869 -30.40 20.48 -84.79
C THR A 869 -28.89 20.74 -84.73
N GLN A 870 -28.19 19.60 -84.61
CA GLN A 870 -26.80 19.30 -85.01
C GLN A 870 -25.74 19.80 -84.02
N SER A 871 -24.67 19.06 -83.67
CA SER A 871 -24.01 17.90 -84.25
C SER A 871 -22.79 17.58 -83.35
N VAL A 872 -22.49 16.31 -83.06
CA VAL A 872 -21.28 15.58 -83.54
C VAL A 872 -20.04 15.62 -82.62
N LEU A 873 -19.77 14.43 -82.04
CA LEU A 873 -18.49 13.70 -81.86
C LEU A 873 -17.26 14.28 -81.14
N GLU A 874 -16.41 13.30 -80.72
CA GLU A 874 -15.03 13.35 -80.19
C GLU A 874 -14.93 13.54 -78.66
N GLU A 875 -14.08 12.88 -77.87
CA GLU A 875 -13.12 11.77 -78.07
C GLU A 875 -12.55 11.42 -76.66
N ALA A 876 -12.09 10.19 -76.55
CA ALA A 876 -11.11 9.57 -75.66
C ALA A 876 -10.39 10.31 -74.48
N ASN A 877 -10.27 9.54 -73.39
CA ASN A 877 -9.06 9.18 -72.63
C ASN A 877 -8.08 10.22 -72.03
N ARG A 878 -7.76 9.88 -70.76
CA ARG A 878 -6.48 10.00 -70.03
C ARG A 878 -6.09 11.35 -69.40
N ALA A 879 -6.28 11.36 -68.07
CA ALA A 879 -5.21 11.22 -67.09
C ALA A 879 -4.11 12.31 -66.99
N ILE A 880 -4.09 12.88 -65.77
CA ILE A 880 -2.93 13.14 -64.88
C ILE A 880 -2.33 14.57 -64.85
N ALA A 881 -2.25 15.02 -63.59
CA ALA A 881 -1.21 15.82 -62.92
C ALA A 881 -1.38 17.35 -62.77
N GLN A 882 -1.52 17.70 -61.47
CA GLN A 882 -0.93 18.86 -60.77
C GLN A 882 -1.58 20.22 -61.10
N GLN A 883 -1.91 21.11 -60.17
CA GLN A 883 -1.20 21.50 -58.96
C GLN A 883 -2.07 22.48 -58.14
N VAL A 884 -1.71 22.68 -56.86
CA VAL A 884 -2.05 23.80 -55.94
C VAL A 884 -3.12 23.56 -54.85
N THR A 885 -2.62 22.93 -53.79
CA THR A 885 -2.73 23.22 -52.34
C THR A 885 -3.08 24.67 -51.95
N THR A 886 -4.04 24.91 -51.04
CA THR A 886 -3.83 25.33 -49.62
C THR A 886 -5.12 25.85 -48.94
N MET A 887 -5.47 25.14 -47.86
CA MET A 887 -6.10 25.47 -46.57
C MET A 887 -6.40 26.95 -46.14
N GLN A 888 -7.39 27.05 -45.23
CA GLN A 888 -7.86 28.16 -44.34
C GLN A 888 -8.88 29.14 -44.93
N ALA A 889 -9.93 29.61 -44.26
CA ALA A 889 -10.63 29.41 -42.97
C ALA A 889 -11.88 30.35 -43.05
N THR A 890 -13.03 30.15 -42.39
CA THR A 890 -13.35 30.66 -41.02
C THR A 890 -14.88 30.50 -40.75
N VAL A 891 -15.34 29.67 -39.78
CA VAL A 891 -15.89 29.95 -38.40
C VAL A 891 -17.32 30.54 -38.37
N ALA A 892 -18.35 29.98 -37.68
CA ALA A 892 -18.60 29.89 -36.22
C ALA A 892 -19.75 28.86 -35.92
N GLN A 893 -19.95 28.20 -34.77
CA GLN A 893 -19.47 28.36 -33.39
C GLN A 893 -19.71 27.05 -32.58
N SER A 894 -18.95 26.87 -31.47
CA SER A 894 -18.94 25.75 -30.49
C SER A 894 -17.99 24.57 -30.78
N SER A 895 -16.68 24.83 -30.66
CA SER A 895 -15.74 23.79 -30.24
C SER A 895 -15.52 23.88 -28.72
N ALA A 896 -15.87 22.83 -27.99
CA ALA A 896 -15.38 22.64 -26.63
C ALA A 896 -13.93 22.14 -26.74
N ALA A 897 -12.96 22.97 -26.37
CA ALA A 897 -11.58 22.55 -26.27
C ALA A 897 -11.36 21.90 -24.90
N VAL A 898 -11.15 20.59 -24.88
CA VAL A 898 -10.62 19.86 -23.72
C VAL A 898 -9.10 19.93 -23.82
N GLN A 899 -8.45 20.65 -22.89
CA GLN A 899 -6.99 20.66 -22.79
C GLN A 899 -6.56 19.75 -21.63
N VAL A 900 -5.75 18.74 -21.95
CA VAL A 900 -5.00 17.94 -20.97
C VAL A 900 -3.55 18.39 -21.07
N ALA A 901 -3.05 19.08 -20.04
CA ALA A 901 -1.66 19.51 -19.94
C ALA A 901 -0.94 18.68 -18.87
N GLN A 902 0.11 17.98 -19.29
CA GLN A 902 1.11 17.36 -18.42
C GLN A 902 2.37 18.21 -18.51
N GLN A 903 2.73 18.89 -17.41
CA GLN A 903 3.98 19.64 -17.33
C GLN A 903 4.73 19.20 -16.09
N ALA A 904 5.87 18.54 -16.29
CA ALA A 904 6.93 18.42 -15.30
C ALA A 904 7.96 19.50 -15.67
N VAL A 905 7.94 20.63 -14.96
CA VAL A 905 8.88 21.73 -15.22
C VAL A 905 9.91 21.73 -14.11
N ALA A 906 11.15 21.40 -14.47
CA ALA A 906 12.32 21.78 -13.67
C ALA A 906 12.70 23.20 -14.10
N GLU A 907 12.14 24.20 -13.44
CA GLU A 907 12.52 25.58 -13.69
C GLU A 907 13.85 25.90 -12.99
N GLN A 908 14.72 26.63 -13.68
CA GLN A 908 16.03 27.03 -13.18
C GLN A 908 15.86 28.07 -12.06
N GLY A 909 15.56 27.59 -10.84
CA GLY A 909 15.28 28.43 -9.67
C GLY A 909 14.93 27.68 -8.37
N GLY A 910 14.99 26.34 -8.35
CA GLY A 910 14.78 25.55 -7.12
C GLY A 910 13.32 25.24 -6.76
N ARG A 911 12.36 25.52 -7.65
CA ARG A 911 10.97 25.02 -7.53
C ARG A 911 10.81 23.79 -8.43
N LEU A 912 10.38 22.68 -7.84
CA LEU A 912 9.88 21.52 -8.57
C LEU A 912 8.36 21.50 -8.43
N ALA A 913 7.67 21.55 -9.57
CA ALA A 913 6.22 21.44 -9.63
C ALA A 913 5.85 20.33 -10.63
N ALA A 914 4.99 19.41 -10.19
CA ALA A 914 4.34 18.43 -11.04
C ALA A 914 2.85 18.71 -11.03
N MET A 915 2.28 19.08 -12.18
CA MET A 915 0.86 19.43 -12.32
C MET A 915 0.18 18.59 -13.39
N TYR A 916 -0.97 18.03 -13.05
CA TYR A 916 -1.90 17.37 -13.96
C TYR A 916 -3.23 18.11 -13.92
N THR A 917 -3.63 18.72 -15.04
CA THR A 917 -4.89 19.49 -15.09
C THR A 917 -5.75 19.08 -16.27
N ILE A 918 -7.04 18.92 -16.03
CA ILE A 918 -8.07 18.73 -17.04
C ILE A 918 -8.94 19.97 -17.02
N LYS A 919 -8.94 20.73 -18.11
CA LYS A 919 -9.73 21.96 -18.23
C LYS A 919 -10.64 21.89 -19.45
N THR A 920 -11.88 22.33 -19.25
CA THR A 920 -12.86 22.56 -20.31
C THR A 920 -13.25 24.02 -20.26
N GLN A 921 -13.23 24.68 -21.41
CA GLN A 921 -13.59 26.08 -21.52
C GLN A 921 -14.56 26.29 -22.68
N ILE A 922 -15.54 27.15 -22.46
CA ILE A 922 -16.47 27.62 -23.49
C ILE A 922 -16.51 29.14 -23.41
N ALA A 923 -16.25 29.80 -24.54
CA ALA A 923 -16.42 31.24 -24.67
C ALA A 923 -17.83 31.54 -25.19
N ALA A 924 -18.65 32.21 -24.37
CA ALA A 924 -20.01 32.60 -24.73
C ALA A 924 -20.27 34.05 -24.29
N ASN A 925 -20.82 34.88 -25.18
CA ASN A 925 -21.15 36.29 -24.93
C ASN A 925 -19.99 37.14 -24.36
N GLY A 926 -18.76 36.92 -24.86
CA GLY A 926 -17.57 37.65 -24.39
C GLY A 926 -17.08 37.27 -22.99
N ARG A 927 -17.70 36.28 -22.33
CA ARG A 927 -17.23 35.68 -21.08
C ARG A 927 -16.75 34.26 -21.30
N ILE A 928 -15.66 33.91 -20.64
CA ILE A 928 -15.11 32.56 -20.64
C ILE A 928 -15.69 31.84 -19.42
N TYR A 929 -16.41 30.75 -19.66
CA TYR A 929 -16.83 29.82 -18.63
C TYR A 929 -15.82 28.67 -18.58
N LEU A 930 -15.22 28.46 -17.41
CA LEU A 930 -14.18 27.47 -17.19
C LEU A 930 -14.67 26.45 -16.17
N ALA A 931 -14.56 25.16 -16.53
CA ALA A 931 -14.73 24.04 -15.63
C ALA A 931 -13.49 23.14 -15.70
N GLY A 932 -12.81 22.92 -14.58
CA GLY A 932 -11.61 22.10 -14.56
C GLY A 932 -11.23 21.56 -13.19
N ILE A 933 -10.47 20.46 -13.22
CA ILE A 933 -9.87 19.82 -12.04
C ILE A 933 -8.36 19.77 -12.22
N GLY A 934 -7.62 20.19 -11.21
CA GLY A 934 -6.16 20.18 -11.18
C GLY A 934 -5.64 19.42 -9.98
N PHE A 935 -4.63 18.59 -10.22
CA PHE A 935 -3.87 17.84 -9.23
C PHE A 935 -2.44 18.35 -9.30
N GLY A 936 -1.88 18.76 -8.18
CA GLY A 936 -0.54 19.32 -8.16
C GLY A 936 0.22 18.95 -6.90
N VAL A 937 1.53 18.76 -7.05
CA VAL A 937 2.48 18.75 -5.95
C VAL A 937 3.47 19.87 -6.20
N GLU A 938 3.55 20.80 -5.24
CA GLU A 938 4.43 21.95 -5.31
C GLU A 938 5.43 21.91 -4.16
N ASN A 939 6.70 22.19 -4.45
CA ASN A 939 7.73 22.41 -3.44
C ASN A 939 8.06 23.90 -3.42
N ASP A 940 7.54 24.61 -2.41
CA ASP A 940 7.95 25.98 -2.13
C ASP A 940 8.91 25.98 -0.94
N LYS A 941 10.21 26.16 -1.23
CA LYS A 941 11.28 26.34 -0.23
C LYS A 941 11.32 25.24 0.85
N GLY A 942 11.08 23.98 0.49
CA GLY A 942 11.22 22.82 1.38
C GLY A 942 9.93 22.34 2.04
N VAL A 943 8.80 23.00 1.80
CA VAL A 943 7.47 22.50 2.17
C VAL A 943 6.82 21.91 0.92
N ILE A 944 6.48 20.62 0.98
CA ILE A 944 5.81 19.90 -0.10
C ILE A 944 4.31 19.94 0.17
N GLU A 945 3.54 20.59 -0.69
CA GLU A 945 2.08 20.66 -0.59
C GLU A 945 1.44 19.89 -1.75
N SER A 946 0.60 18.91 -1.41
CA SER A 946 -0.27 18.21 -2.36
C SER A 946 -1.64 18.88 -2.36
N GLN A 947 -2.13 19.29 -3.53
CA GLN A 947 -3.40 20.00 -3.66
C GLN A 947 -4.27 19.47 -4.81
N VAL A 948 -5.59 19.49 -4.58
CA VAL A 948 -6.62 19.25 -5.59
C VAL A 948 -7.48 20.51 -5.69
N LEU A 949 -7.45 21.16 -6.86
CA LEU A 949 -8.14 22.41 -7.12
C LEU A 949 -9.26 22.18 -8.13
N ILE A 950 -10.49 22.57 -7.78
CA ILE A 950 -11.67 22.47 -8.65
C ILE A 950 -12.14 23.90 -8.96
N ALA A 951 -12.18 24.26 -10.23
CA ALA A 951 -12.71 25.54 -10.70
C ALA A 951 -13.99 25.27 -11.51
N ALA A 952 -15.16 25.60 -10.94
CA ALA A 952 -16.47 25.50 -11.59
C ALA A 952 -17.52 26.35 -10.85
N ASP A 953 -18.54 26.86 -11.57
CA ASP A 953 -19.67 27.60 -10.97
C ASP A 953 -20.61 26.70 -10.12
N ARG A 954 -20.63 25.40 -10.45
CA ARG A 954 -21.38 24.37 -9.70
C ARG A 954 -20.58 23.06 -9.70
N PHE A 955 -20.30 22.54 -8.51
CA PHE A 955 -19.74 21.19 -8.32
C PHE A 955 -20.76 20.31 -7.62
N ALA A 956 -21.05 19.14 -8.19
CA ALA A 956 -22.10 18.25 -7.69
C ALA A 956 -21.67 16.78 -7.84
N VAL A 957 -21.84 16.00 -6.77
CA VAL A 957 -21.61 14.54 -6.83
C VAL A 957 -22.93 13.88 -7.22
N LEU A 958 -22.97 13.26 -8.41
CA LEU A 958 -24.18 12.63 -8.95
C LEU A 958 -24.13 11.10 -8.76
N HIS A 959 -25.26 10.49 -8.41
CA HIS A 959 -25.41 9.03 -8.43
C HIS A 959 -26.13 8.61 -9.73
N PRO A 960 -25.42 8.01 -10.72
CA PRO A 960 -25.95 7.89 -12.10
C PRO A 960 -26.99 6.78 -12.30
N ASN A 961 -27.22 5.91 -11.32
CA ASN A 961 -28.02 4.67 -11.49
C ASN A 961 -29.37 4.67 -10.76
N GLY A 962 -29.88 5.84 -10.34
CA GLY A 962 -31.17 5.98 -9.67
C GLY A 962 -32.26 6.58 -10.56
N ASN A 963 -33.52 6.16 -10.39
CA ASN A 963 -34.69 6.74 -11.08
C ASN A 963 -34.95 8.21 -10.70
N ASN A 964 -34.31 8.71 -9.63
CA ASN A 964 -34.27 10.13 -9.25
C ASN A 964 -32.80 10.57 -9.16
N VAL A 965 -32.47 11.73 -9.74
CA VAL A 965 -31.14 12.34 -9.63
C VAL A 965 -30.95 12.89 -8.22
N PHE A 966 -30.44 12.05 -7.31
CA PHE A 966 -30.05 12.45 -5.97
C PHE A 966 -28.62 12.99 -5.95
N THR A 967 -28.41 14.14 -5.32
CA THR A 967 -27.11 14.82 -5.27
C THR A 967 -26.71 15.07 -3.81
N PRO A 968 -25.97 14.15 -3.15
CA PRO A 968 -25.66 14.23 -1.71
C PRO A 968 -24.80 15.43 -1.33
N PHE A 969 -24.06 16.00 -2.28
CA PHE A 969 -23.13 17.11 -2.07
C PHE A 969 -23.13 18.04 -3.26
N VAL A 970 -23.47 19.31 -3.03
CA VAL A 970 -23.45 20.37 -4.05
C VAL A 970 -22.75 21.61 -3.50
N VAL A 971 -21.81 22.16 -4.26
CA VAL A 971 -21.26 23.50 -4.05
C VAL A 971 -21.76 24.38 -5.18
N GLN A 972 -22.57 25.40 -4.85
CA GLN A 972 -23.12 26.34 -5.81
C GLN A 972 -23.30 27.71 -5.17
N GLY A 973 -22.93 28.80 -5.87
CA GLY A 973 -23.11 30.16 -5.37
C GLY A 973 -22.35 30.48 -4.07
N GLY A 974 -21.23 29.80 -3.82
CA GLY A 974 -20.42 29.97 -2.60
C GLY A 974 -20.98 29.27 -1.35
N GLN A 975 -22.02 28.46 -1.49
CA GLN A 975 -22.63 27.70 -0.40
C GLN A 975 -22.50 26.20 -0.65
N VAL A 976 -22.40 25.44 0.44
CA VAL A 976 -22.38 23.97 0.43
C VAL A 976 -23.76 23.46 0.85
N PHE A 977 -24.36 22.65 0.00
CA PHE A 977 -25.62 21.94 0.26
C PHE A 977 -25.32 20.46 0.46
N MET A 978 -25.76 19.92 1.60
CA MET A 978 -25.62 18.51 1.97
C MET A 978 -26.95 17.99 2.50
N ASP A 979 -27.40 16.87 1.99
CA ASP A 979 -28.68 16.25 2.37
C ASP A 979 -28.59 15.46 3.68
N SER A 980 -27.48 14.72 3.88
CA SER A 980 -27.15 14.06 5.14
C SER A 980 -25.64 13.93 5.30
N ALA A 981 -25.16 13.99 6.55
CA ALA A 981 -23.76 13.78 6.90
C ALA A 981 -23.67 12.80 8.07
N PHE A 982 -22.88 11.74 7.91
CA PHE A 982 -22.53 10.83 8.99
C PHE A 982 -21.20 11.30 9.59
N ILE A 983 -21.24 11.79 10.83
CA ILE A 983 -20.08 12.35 11.53
C ILE A 983 -19.87 11.50 12.78
N ALA A 984 -18.76 10.76 12.84
CA ALA A 984 -18.44 9.92 14.00
C ALA A 984 -18.11 10.77 15.24
N ASP A 985 -17.25 11.77 15.07
CA ASP A 985 -16.93 12.80 16.07
C ASP A 985 -16.93 14.17 15.40
N GLY A 986 -17.77 15.09 15.87
CA GLY A 986 -17.91 16.44 15.30
C GLY A 986 -17.55 17.51 16.31
N THR A 987 -16.41 18.18 16.14
CA THR A 987 -16.09 19.39 16.92
C THR A 987 -16.44 20.62 16.10
N ILE A 988 -17.41 21.41 16.57
CA ILE A 988 -17.81 22.66 15.92
C ILE A 988 -17.42 23.82 16.83
N THR A 989 -16.37 24.56 16.45
CA THR A 989 -15.89 25.73 17.22
C THR A 989 -16.94 26.85 17.30
N SER A 990 -17.76 27.01 16.25
CA SER A 990 -18.91 27.92 16.23
C SER A 990 -19.94 27.49 15.18
N ALA A 991 -21.22 27.37 15.56
CA ALA A 991 -22.32 27.02 14.65
C ALA A 991 -23.24 28.24 14.41
N LYS A 992 -23.50 28.61 13.14
CA LYS A 992 -24.56 29.57 12.78
C LYS A 992 -25.83 28.79 12.43
N ILE A 993 -26.87 28.89 13.26
CA ILE A 993 -28.12 28.15 13.09
C ILE A 993 -29.17 29.04 12.41
N GLY A 994 -29.91 28.50 11.43
CA GLY A 994 -30.91 29.24 10.67
C GLY A 994 -32.16 29.60 11.49
N ASP A 995 -32.89 28.58 11.95
CA ASP A 995 -34.11 28.74 12.75
C ASP A 995 -34.07 27.96 14.08
N SER A 996 -33.74 26.66 14.03
CA SER A 996 -33.53 25.83 15.22
C SER A 996 -32.68 24.60 14.92
N ILE A 997 -32.03 24.04 15.95
CA ILE A 997 -31.53 22.67 15.96
C ILE A 997 -32.52 21.85 16.78
N GLN A 998 -32.95 20.69 16.28
CA GLN A 998 -33.93 19.84 16.97
C GLN A 998 -33.72 18.36 16.68
N SER A 999 -34.19 17.50 17.57
CA SER A 999 -34.29 16.07 17.29
C SER A 999 -35.33 15.77 16.21
N SER A 1000 -35.15 14.68 15.48
CA SER A 1000 -36.05 14.28 14.39
C SER A 1000 -37.48 13.96 14.85
N ASN A 1001 -37.65 13.60 16.12
CA ASN A 1001 -38.94 13.29 16.73
C ASN A 1001 -39.56 14.46 17.50
N PHE A 1002 -39.03 15.69 17.38
CA PHE A 1002 -39.50 16.82 18.20
C PHE A 1002 -40.98 17.15 17.93
N VAL A 1003 -41.77 17.12 19.01
CA VAL A 1003 -43.16 17.60 19.08
C VAL A 1003 -43.28 18.49 20.33
N ALA A 1004 -43.65 19.75 20.14
CA ALA A 1004 -43.76 20.73 21.22
C ALA A 1004 -44.65 20.22 22.37
N GLY A 1005 -44.12 20.26 23.58
CA GLY A 1005 -44.72 19.82 24.83
C GLY A 1005 -44.85 18.31 24.99
N GLN A 1006 -44.36 17.48 24.05
CA GLN A 1006 -44.60 16.03 24.06
C GLN A 1006 -43.33 15.19 24.02
N THR A 1007 -42.48 15.34 23.00
CA THR A 1007 -41.31 14.48 22.82
C THR A 1007 -40.19 15.22 22.07
N GLY A 1008 -38.95 14.77 22.28
CA GLY A 1008 -37.77 15.32 21.63
C GLY A 1008 -37.29 16.64 22.22
N TRP A 1009 -36.25 17.21 21.61
CA TRP A 1009 -35.66 18.47 22.04
C TRP A 1009 -35.54 19.47 20.88
N ARG A 1010 -35.59 20.76 21.19
CA ARG A 1010 -35.42 21.86 20.24
C ARG A 1010 -34.72 23.03 20.89
N LEU A 1011 -33.65 23.51 20.24
CA LEU A 1011 -32.96 24.76 20.53
C LEU A 1011 -33.23 25.74 19.38
N SER A 1012 -33.98 26.80 19.66
CA SER A 1012 -34.31 27.83 18.67
C SER A 1012 -33.32 29.01 18.70
N LYS A 1013 -33.23 29.75 17.59
CA LYS A 1013 -32.42 30.98 17.52
C LYS A 1013 -32.88 32.08 18.49
N SER A 1014 -34.12 32.01 18.99
CA SER A 1014 -34.65 32.95 19.97
C SER A 1014 -34.20 32.63 21.41
N GLY A 1015 -33.42 31.57 21.62
CA GLY A 1015 -32.91 31.17 22.93
C GLY A 1015 -33.89 30.31 23.74
N LEU A 1016 -35.03 29.91 23.16
CA LEU A 1016 -35.89 28.88 23.75
C LEU A 1016 -35.23 27.51 23.56
N PHE A 1017 -34.95 26.82 24.66
CA PHE A 1017 -34.58 25.42 24.68
C PHE A 1017 -35.67 24.60 25.35
N GLU A 1018 -36.20 23.63 24.61
CA GLU A 1018 -37.23 22.71 25.09
C GLU A 1018 -36.69 21.28 25.01
N ASN A 1019 -36.83 20.53 26.10
CA ASN A 1019 -36.42 19.12 26.19
C ASN A 1019 -37.55 18.31 26.83
N ASN A 1020 -38.21 17.49 26.03
CA ASN A 1020 -39.33 16.65 26.44
C ASN A 1020 -38.89 15.19 26.53
N GLY A 1021 -39.10 14.57 27.69
CA GLY A 1021 -38.82 13.15 27.91
C GLY A 1021 -39.69 12.26 27.02
N ASN A 1022 -39.10 11.20 26.46
CA ASN A 1022 -39.83 10.26 25.63
C ASN A 1022 -40.85 9.47 26.48
N GLY A 1023 -42.13 9.44 26.09
CA GLY A 1023 -43.15 8.63 26.78
C GLY A 1023 -43.66 9.18 28.12
N ALA A 1024 -43.97 10.48 28.20
CA ALA A 1024 -44.48 11.17 29.41
C ALA A 1024 -43.49 11.25 30.58
N GLY A 1025 -42.18 11.26 30.33
CA GLY A 1025 -41.13 11.36 31.36
C GLY A 1025 -40.93 12.73 32.02
N GLY A 1026 -41.83 13.71 31.76
CA GLY A 1026 -41.66 15.11 32.17
C GLY A 1026 -40.99 15.97 31.09
N ARG A 1027 -41.00 17.30 31.29
CA ARG A 1027 -40.44 18.26 30.32
C ARG A 1027 -39.67 19.40 30.99
N ARG A 1028 -38.65 19.90 30.30
CA ARG A 1028 -37.88 21.09 30.68
C ARG A 1028 -38.01 22.17 29.60
N VAL A 1029 -38.27 23.39 30.03
CA VAL A 1029 -38.36 24.57 29.17
C VAL A 1029 -37.44 25.64 29.74
N ASP A 1030 -36.43 26.04 28.97
CA ASP A 1030 -35.53 27.14 29.24
C ASP A 1030 -35.85 28.30 28.29
N THR A 1031 -36.13 29.46 28.86
CA THR A 1031 -36.33 30.73 28.15
C THR A 1031 -35.21 31.69 28.53
N SER A 1032 -35.20 32.90 27.94
CA SER A 1032 -34.23 33.94 28.31
C SER A 1032 -34.33 34.41 29.77
N ALA A 1033 -35.45 34.14 30.46
CA ALA A 1033 -35.69 34.61 31.84
C ALA A 1033 -35.87 33.48 32.86
N LEU A 1034 -36.32 32.31 32.42
CA LEU A 1034 -36.81 31.24 33.30
C LEU A 1034 -36.42 29.85 32.80
N THR A 1035 -36.02 29.00 33.74
CA THR A 1035 -35.94 27.54 33.61
C THR A 1035 -37.10 26.91 34.36
N GLN A 1036 -37.87 26.07 33.69
CA GLN A 1036 -39.04 25.38 34.24
C GLN A 1036 -38.96 23.89 33.99
N ILE A 1037 -39.18 23.08 35.03
CA ILE A 1037 -39.22 21.61 34.95
C ILE A 1037 -40.59 21.13 35.39
N TYR A 1038 -41.25 20.35 34.54
CA TYR A 1038 -42.56 19.76 34.75
C TYR A 1038 -42.43 18.26 34.90
N ASP A 1039 -43.24 17.66 35.78
CA ASP A 1039 -43.36 16.20 35.89
C ASP A 1039 -44.17 15.58 34.74
N ALA A 1040 -44.30 14.25 34.76
CA ALA A 1040 -45.08 13.45 33.82
C ALA A 1040 -46.54 13.90 33.67
N ASN A 1041 -47.11 14.51 34.71
CA ASN A 1041 -48.50 14.97 34.76
C ASN A 1041 -48.64 16.44 34.33
N GLY A 1042 -47.55 17.07 33.85
CA GLY A 1042 -47.53 18.48 33.48
C GLY A 1042 -47.52 19.44 34.69
N THR A 1043 -47.25 18.95 35.89
CA THR A 1043 -47.16 19.79 37.10
C THR A 1043 -45.77 20.39 37.22
N LEU A 1044 -45.68 21.70 37.38
CA LEU A 1044 -44.40 22.40 37.58
C LEU A 1044 -43.77 21.97 38.92
N ARG A 1045 -42.55 21.42 38.87
CA ARG A 1045 -41.79 20.96 40.04
C ARG A 1045 -40.65 21.89 40.41
N VAL A 1046 -40.02 22.51 39.41
CA VAL A 1046 -38.90 23.42 39.60
C VAL A 1046 -39.07 24.64 38.72
N ARG A 1047 -38.88 25.82 39.30
CA ARG A 1047 -38.79 27.10 38.60
C ARG A 1047 -37.58 27.87 39.12
N LEU A 1048 -36.71 28.28 38.20
CA LEU A 1048 -35.47 29.03 38.47
C LEU A 1048 -35.38 30.21 37.48
N GLY A 1049 -34.81 31.35 37.87
CA GLY A 1049 -34.72 32.56 37.04
C GLY A 1049 -35.21 33.83 37.71
N VAL A 1050 -35.55 34.85 36.92
CA VAL A 1050 -36.16 36.10 37.40
C VAL A 1050 -37.66 36.02 37.11
N TRP A 1051 -38.48 36.00 38.15
CA TRP A 1051 -39.94 35.88 38.06
C TRP A 1051 -40.65 36.96 38.88
#